data_AF-A0A2Z6QVD6-F1
#
_entry.id   AF-A0A2Z6QVD6-F1
#
_cell.length_a   1.000
_cell.length_b   1.000
_cell.length_c   1.000
_cell.angle_alpha   90.00
_cell.angle_beta   90.00
_cell.angle_gamma   90.00
#
_symmetry.space_group_name_H-M   'P 1'
#
loop_
_entity.id
_entity.type
_entity.pdbx_description
1 polymer ?
#
loop_
_entity_poly.entity_id
_entity_poly.type
_entity_poly.pdbx_seq_one_letter_code
_entity_poly.pdbx_strand_id
1 'polypeptide(L)'
;MKFSLNCLFLGEASDQSIPVIIGEEIIVDNNRIKYKDITVSNVKSLILSQRKIDCSLNNLKLWIVDRVSIDKNDEMLEKFSTEDDIKEKLGGELMNPRNFLSKYFNENSFNDDESKSAVHIIVQLLTTTGYPNKRPRLDFDNIPIDLSLPPTQLLHGTGYYWDYQEPPELENILRSEILTLYDLFKNNDRDKSNTPIFFMISGAGCGKSRNATELPNVLRRIFKDHSDLGPRLLNALVFNIPLENGTLLNTREEIKANVAIAKRMLYQIRTHQMISWAQIREDTQTLLIDDVLMRCANQKNVALKELTVILIIDGLQVALENINYGMNKSSLFYSFMTDIALLATNNESPLVIACCTATLARPFNEMIATSHQKRIFLPICSLRPPERDGKPIFEDTPLHNMLISDMGGNGRALEALELALKGIDFKNTNFASIAQKVFDQLQDRYIEWISLTRYLTPVLRAIMTHTTLVASDPIPGTNILPEDLSKLGLVKFEKDHESNDKGTLTCPYIWLWLMANTSSEDKILLNWNFKYYNELQADRDPTIPPGCQFWQHFEHFIASFRVLKSNVFKINEKIKLQDIHAGAKHNFGTDIIKNVPLSLEKATQQQSTKSSAYSANKTVTCKRGDNQININLENASNCIINGSNAPAGDSFCAIRFANSSQLHIESHQCTCLRSETVNQDMFDKERRKASDEDDIFILYTCGRSNVENLPSLSAIVDRDCWKSYFGPFVGRAFHFARSDKFNINNCTRSELTSISGIGVKRAEVLESLRPYSDLEDCFNKTRISRKFLVNFRFD
;
A
#
# COMPACT_ATOMS: atom_id res chain seq x y z
N MET A 1 9.77 -15.44 41.29
CA MET A 1 11.00 -14.65 41.05
C MET A 1 11.95 -14.95 42.19
N LYS A 2 13.21 -15.31 41.91
CA LYS A 2 14.25 -15.60 42.89
C LYS A 2 15.09 -14.34 43.19
N PHE A 3 15.50 -13.60 42.15
CA PHE A 3 16.12 -12.26 42.26
C PHE A 3 16.13 -11.54 40.89
N SER A 4 16.54 -10.26 40.88
CA SER A 4 16.76 -9.47 39.65
C SER A 4 18.24 -9.12 39.52
N LEU A 5 18.79 -9.23 38.31
CA LEU A 5 20.14 -8.77 38.00
C LEU A 5 20.05 -7.46 37.21
N ASN A 6 20.52 -6.35 37.78
CA ASN A 6 20.61 -5.10 37.05
C ASN A 6 21.89 -5.12 36.21
N CYS A 7 21.73 -5.14 34.90
CA CYS A 7 22.81 -5.24 33.92
C CYS A 7 22.95 -3.89 33.20
N LEU A 8 24.16 -3.36 33.13
CA LEU A 8 24.45 -2.09 32.48
C LEU A 8 25.43 -2.32 31.32
N PHE A 9 25.18 -1.76 30.14
CA PHE A 9 26.16 -1.85 29.06
C PHE A 9 27.32 -0.89 29.32
N LEU A 10 28.55 -1.34 29.01
CA LEU A 10 29.75 -0.53 29.19
C LEU A 10 29.64 0.77 28.38
N GLY A 11 29.89 1.91 29.03
CA GLY A 11 29.77 3.24 28.44
C GLY A 11 28.38 3.87 28.55
N GLU A 12 27.43 3.22 29.25
CA GLU A 12 26.13 3.82 29.59
C GLU A 12 26.12 4.39 31.03
N ALA A 13 25.23 5.36 31.28
CA ALA A 13 24.94 5.86 32.62
C ALA A 13 24.11 4.87 33.45
N SER A 14 24.22 4.90 34.78
CA SER A 14 23.59 3.91 35.68
C SER A 14 22.07 3.81 35.56
N ASP A 15 21.39 4.89 35.19
CA ASP A 15 19.95 4.94 34.96
C ASP A 15 19.48 4.14 33.73
N GLN A 16 20.39 3.76 32.84
CA GLN A 16 20.13 2.89 31.69
C GLN A 16 20.21 1.39 32.02
N SER A 17 20.51 1.03 33.27
CA SER A 17 20.59 -0.38 33.66
C SER A 17 19.27 -1.11 33.42
N ILE A 18 19.37 -2.34 32.90
CA ILE A 18 18.21 -3.19 32.62
C ILE A 18 18.08 -4.30 33.67
N PRO A 19 16.87 -4.53 34.22
CA PRO A 19 16.64 -5.65 35.12
C PRO A 19 16.42 -6.94 34.33
N VAL A 20 17.24 -7.96 34.61
CA VAL A 20 17.07 -9.33 34.13
C VAL A 20 16.49 -10.17 35.26
N ILE A 21 15.23 -10.57 35.10
CA ILE A 21 14.47 -11.29 36.13
C ILE A 21 14.86 -12.77 36.12
N ILE A 22 15.37 -13.28 37.25
CA ILE A 22 15.70 -14.70 37.44
C ILE A 22 14.59 -15.36 38.27
N GLY A 23 13.81 -16.23 37.65
CA GLY A 23 12.72 -17.00 38.26
C GLY A 23 13.15 -18.37 38.80
N GLU A 24 12.17 -19.18 39.23
CA GLU A 24 12.41 -20.61 39.47
C GLU A 24 12.73 -21.37 38.18
N GLU A 25 12.20 -20.87 37.06
CA GLU A 25 12.52 -21.27 35.69
C GLU A 25 12.64 -20.02 34.81
N ILE A 26 13.45 -20.10 33.76
CA ILE A 26 13.56 -19.09 32.68
C ILE A 26 13.24 -19.74 31.32
N ILE A 27 12.83 -18.93 30.35
CA ILE A 27 12.60 -19.36 28.96
C ILE A 27 13.69 -18.75 28.08
N VAL A 28 14.46 -19.58 27.38
CA VAL A 28 15.44 -19.18 26.38
C VAL A 28 15.23 -20.03 25.13
N ASP A 29 15.04 -19.39 23.98
CA ASP A 29 14.78 -20.06 22.68
C ASP A 29 13.67 -21.13 22.76
N ASN A 30 12.55 -20.78 23.40
CA ASN A 30 11.40 -21.65 23.68
C ASN A 30 11.67 -22.87 24.59
N ASN A 31 12.86 -22.98 25.19
CA ASN A 31 13.18 -24.02 26.17
C ASN A 31 13.07 -23.50 27.60
N ARG A 32 12.43 -24.29 28.49
CA ARG A 32 12.33 -23.99 29.93
C ARG A 32 13.54 -24.54 30.67
N ILE A 33 14.24 -23.69 31.41
CA ILE A 33 15.46 -24.05 32.16
C ILE A 33 15.22 -23.74 33.63
N LYS A 34 15.44 -24.73 34.50
CA LYS A 34 15.28 -24.58 35.96
C LYS A 34 16.42 -23.77 36.56
N TYR A 35 16.15 -23.05 37.64
CA TYR A 35 17.11 -22.16 38.31
C TYR A 35 18.49 -22.79 38.56
N LYS A 36 18.53 -24.05 39.03
CA LYS A 36 19.79 -24.78 39.31
C LYS A 36 20.66 -25.01 38.07
N ASP A 37 20.04 -25.01 36.89
CA ASP A 37 20.65 -25.34 35.60
C ASP A 37 20.90 -24.07 34.74
N ILE A 38 20.53 -22.88 35.23
CA ILE A 38 20.75 -21.62 34.50
C ILE A 38 22.25 -21.36 34.41
N THR A 39 22.75 -21.20 33.19
CA THR A 39 24.15 -20.82 32.93
C THR A 39 24.29 -19.33 32.63
N VAL A 40 25.51 -18.82 32.75
CA VAL A 40 25.85 -17.45 32.32
C VAL A 40 25.50 -17.24 30.83
N SER A 41 25.63 -18.26 29.98
CA SER A 41 25.22 -18.18 28.57
C SER A 41 23.71 -17.96 28.37
N ASN A 42 22.88 -18.52 29.25
CA ASN A 42 21.43 -18.28 29.21
C ASN A 42 21.11 -16.82 29.58
N VAL A 43 21.81 -16.26 30.58
CA VAL A 43 21.66 -14.84 30.96
C VAL A 43 22.06 -13.90 29.82
N LYS A 44 23.15 -14.19 29.09
CA LYS A 44 23.52 -13.44 27.89
C LYS A 44 22.38 -13.40 26.85
N SER A 45 21.71 -14.54 26.65
CA SER A 45 20.61 -14.65 25.68
C SER A 45 19.40 -13.79 26.08
N LEU A 46 19.07 -13.79 27.37
CA LEU A 46 18.00 -12.93 27.92
C LEU A 46 18.31 -11.45 27.73
N ILE A 47 19.54 -11.02 28.03
CA ILE A 47 20.00 -9.62 27.86
C ILE A 47 19.83 -9.16 26.40
N LEU A 48 20.28 -9.97 25.44
CA LEU A 48 20.18 -9.66 24.01
C LEU A 48 18.72 -9.59 23.54
N SER A 49 17.88 -10.54 23.98
CA SER A 49 16.45 -10.53 23.68
C SER A 49 15.75 -9.30 24.24
N GLN A 50 16.10 -8.86 25.45
CA GLN A 50 15.46 -7.73 26.11
C GLN A 50 15.85 -6.38 25.48
N ARG A 51 17.10 -6.23 25.04
CA ARG A 51 17.59 -5.03 24.31
C ARG A 51 17.36 -5.09 22.79
N LYS A 52 16.81 -6.19 22.26
CA LYS A 52 16.60 -6.43 20.81
C LYS A 52 17.89 -6.27 19.99
N ILE A 53 19.02 -6.74 20.54
CA ILE A 53 20.32 -6.70 19.89
C ILE A 53 20.58 -8.05 19.21
N ASP A 54 20.75 -8.04 17.88
CA ASP A 54 21.13 -9.23 17.11
C ASP A 54 22.65 -9.37 17.06
N CYS A 55 23.23 -10.08 18.03
CA CYS A 55 24.66 -10.39 18.05
C CYS A 55 24.97 -11.78 18.61
N SER A 56 26.12 -12.35 18.25
CA SER A 56 26.57 -13.64 18.79
C SER A 56 26.85 -13.58 20.30
N LEU A 57 26.48 -14.62 21.05
CA LEU A 57 26.77 -14.76 22.49
C LEU A 57 28.28 -14.73 22.81
N ASN A 58 29.12 -15.07 21.82
CA ASN A 58 30.57 -15.00 21.93
C ASN A 58 31.09 -13.56 21.94
N ASN A 59 30.31 -12.60 21.41
CA ASN A 59 30.64 -11.19 21.36
C ASN A 59 30.14 -10.42 22.59
N LEU A 60 29.64 -11.12 23.62
CA LEU A 60 29.18 -10.50 24.87
C LEU A 60 30.03 -11.02 26.01
N LYS A 61 30.75 -10.17 26.74
CA LYS A 61 31.39 -10.51 28.02
C LYS A 61 30.52 -9.97 29.15
N LEU A 62 30.24 -10.81 30.15
CA LEU A 62 29.54 -10.40 31.36
C LEU A 62 30.56 -10.33 32.50
N TRP A 63 30.62 -9.21 33.17
CA TRP A 63 31.51 -8.96 34.29
C TRP A 63 30.68 -8.78 35.55
N ILE A 64 30.92 -9.60 36.57
CA ILE A 64 30.40 -9.30 37.91
C ILE A 64 31.25 -8.18 38.48
N VAL A 65 30.63 -7.17 39.08
CA VAL A 65 31.32 -5.97 39.58
C VAL A 65 31.12 -5.79 41.07
N ASP A 66 32.06 -5.09 41.70
CA ASP A 66 31.99 -4.73 43.11
C ASP A 66 31.10 -3.51 43.31
N ARG A 67 30.07 -3.64 44.15
CA ARG A 67 29.10 -2.57 44.41
C ARG A 67 29.77 -1.30 44.94
N VAL A 68 30.70 -1.42 45.89
CA VAL A 68 31.36 -0.25 46.50
C VAL A 68 32.12 0.55 45.43
N SER A 69 32.69 -0.14 44.46
CA SER A 69 33.41 0.45 43.33
C SER A 69 32.47 1.09 42.31
N ILE A 70 31.31 0.51 42.05
CA ILE A 70 30.25 1.10 41.21
C ILE A 70 29.71 2.38 41.84
N ASP A 71 29.28 2.33 43.11
CA ASP A 71 28.67 3.46 43.82
C ASP A 71 29.63 4.67 43.89
N LYS A 72 30.94 4.42 44.03
CA LYS A 72 31.98 5.47 44.00
C LYS A 72 32.16 6.14 42.64
N ASN A 73 31.85 5.43 41.55
CA ASN A 73 32.11 5.87 40.18
C ASN A 73 30.82 6.13 39.39
N ASP A 74 29.65 6.18 40.04
CA ASP A 74 28.33 6.22 39.40
C ASP A 74 28.21 7.31 38.32
N GLU A 75 28.63 8.54 38.64
CA GLU A 75 28.63 9.69 37.70
C GLU A 75 29.65 9.57 36.55
N MET A 76 30.60 8.64 36.64
CA MET A 76 31.65 8.42 35.63
C MET A 76 31.47 7.14 34.81
N LEU A 77 30.44 6.34 35.08
CA LEU A 77 30.21 5.05 34.40
C LEU A 77 30.10 5.20 32.88
N GLU A 78 29.46 6.26 32.39
CA GLU A 78 29.33 6.55 30.95
C GLU A 78 30.69 6.82 30.26
N LYS A 79 31.73 7.15 31.03
CA LYS A 79 33.08 7.44 30.52
C LYS A 79 33.96 6.19 30.46
N PHE A 80 33.55 5.09 31.10
CA PHE A 80 34.30 3.85 31.11
C PHE A 80 33.98 3.04 29.86
N SER A 81 35.02 2.64 29.12
CA SER A 81 34.86 2.05 27.78
C SER A 81 35.78 0.86 27.51
N THR A 82 36.67 0.52 28.44
CA THR A 82 37.67 -0.54 28.26
C THR A 82 37.53 -1.70 29.25
N GLU A 83 38.15 -2.83 28.95
CA GLU A 83 38.24 -3.97 29.87
C GLU A 83 39.04 -3.62 31.14
N ASP A 84 40.06 -2.77 31.00
CA ASP A 84 40.88 -2.32 32.13
C ASP A 84 40.09 -1.39 33.05
N ASP A 85 39.21 -0.53 32.52
CA ASP A 85 38.29 0.26 33.34
C ASP A 85 37.42 -0.64 34.23
N ILE A 86 36.90 -1.74 33.67
CA ILE A 86 36.06 -2.68 34.43
C ILE A 86 36.85 -3.35 35.55
N LYS A 87 38.06 -3.83 35.26
CA LYS A 87 38.89 -4.54 36.26
C LYS A 87 39.42 -3.62 37.34
N GLU A 88 40.03 -2.50 36.95
CA GLU A 88 40.77 -1.64 37.85
C GLU A 88 39.87 -0.65 38.60
N LYS A 89 38.80 -0.16 37.97
CA LYS A 89 37.93 0.88 38.55
C LYS A 89 36.63 0.33 39.11
N LEU A 90 36.12 -0.76 38.57
CA LEU A 90 34.84 -1.37 38.99
C LEU A 90 35.02 -2.71 39.74
N GLY A 91 36.26 -3.15 39.94
CA GLY A 91 36.57 -4.42 40.61
C GLY A 91 36.03 -5.65 39.86
N GLY A 92 35.89 -5.56 38.54
CA GLY A 92 35.14 -6.54 37.76
C GLY A 92 35.86 -7.88 37.56
N GLU A 93 35.15 -8.98 37.78
CA GLU A 93 35.58 -10.35 37.48
C GLU A 93 34.80 -10.91 36.27
N LEU A 94 35.50 -11.51 35.31
CA LEU A 94 34.87 -12.06 34.11
C LEU A 94 34.09 -13.34 34.41
N MET A 95 32.81 -13.36 34.06
CA MET A 95 31.94 -14.53 34.23
C MET A 95 32.13 -15.53 33.09
N ASN A 96 32.41 -16.79 33.41
CA ASN A 96 32.59 -17.85 32.40
C ASN A 96 31.22 -18.33 31.88
N PRO A 97 30.97 -18.33 30.55
CA PRO A 97 29.68 -18.71 29.96
C PRO A 97 29.18 -20.12 30.32
N ARG A 98 30.10 -21.06 30.57
CA ARG A 98 29.79 -22.47 30.88
C ARG A 98 29.43 -22.71 32.34
N ASN A 99 29.73 -21.76 33.22
CA ASN A 99 29.42 -21.90 34.64
C ASN A 99 27.92 -21.66 34.88
N PHE A 100 27.39 -22.34 35.89
CA PHE A 100 26.08 -22.02 36.42
C PHE A 100 26.06 -20.62 37.01
N LEU A 101 24.94 -19.92 36.86
CA LEU A 101 24.73 -18.58 37.42
C LEU A 101 24.91 -18.58 38.95
N SER A 102 24.51 -19.68 39.59
CA SER A 102 24.64 -19.93 41.04
C SER A 102 26.06 -19.82 41.58
N LYS A 103 27.08 -19.94 40.72
CA LYS A 103 28.49 -19.71 41.09
C LYS A 103 28.77 -18.23 41.42
N TYR A 104 28.05 -17.31 40.80
CA TYR A 104 28.27 -15.86 40.92
C TYR A 104 27.19 -15.19 41.76
N PHE A 105 25.93 -15.59 41.57
CA PHE A 105 24.78 -15.03 42.28
C PHE A 105 23.90 -16.13 42.84
N ASN A 106 23.52 -16.04 44.12
CA ASN A 106 22.59 -16.95 44.77
C ASN A 106 21.45 -16.17 45.45
N GLU A 107 20.49 -16.88 46.03
CA GLU A 107 19.31 -16.26 46.65
C GLU A 107 19.65 -15.28 47.79
N ASN A 108 20.80 -15.46 48.43
CA ASN A 108 21.30 -14.60 49.50
C ASN A 108 22.26 -13.52 48.98
N SER A 109 22.39 -13.32 47.67
CA SER A 109 23.25 -12.27 47.10
C SER A 109 22.67 -10.86 47.25
N PHE A 110 21.39 -10.73 47.61
CA PHE A 110 20.67 -9.44 47.65
C PHE A 110 19.88 -9.29 48.97
N ASN A 111 20.62 -9.26 50.09
CA ASN A 111 20.05 -9.32 51.45
C ASN A 111 19.48 -7.99 51.95
N ASP A 112 19.69 -6.90 51.22
CA ASP A 112 19.25 -5.54 51.55
C ASP A 112 18.70 -4.84 50.31
N ASP A 113 17.89 -3.79 50.49
CA ASP A 113 17.21 -3.13 49.35
C ASP A 113 18.17 -2.29 48.49
N GLU A 114 19.28 -1.84 49.08
CA GLU A 114 20.36 -1.20 48.34
C GLU A 114 21.08 -2.20 47.43
N SER A 115 21.38 -3.42 47.92
CA SER A 115 21.97 -4.46 47.07
C SER A 115 21.03 -4.96 45.98
N LYS A 116 19.70 -4.82 46.08
CA LYS A 116 18.77 -5.17 44.99
C LYS A 116 18.74 -4.14 43.86
N SER A 117 19.09 -2.89 44.15
CA SER A 117 19.01 -1.76 43.21
C SER A 117 20.36 -1.39 42.58
N ALA A 118 21.47 -1.90 43.11
CA ALA A 118 22.80 -1.71 42.55
C ALA A 118 22.96 -2.33 41.14
N VAL A 119 23.95 -1.85 40.38
CA VAL A 119 24.38 -2.52 39.14
C VAL A 119 25.20 -3.75 39.52
N HIS A 120 24.78 -4.92 39.03
CA HIS A 120 25.41 -6.20 39.37
C HIS A 120 26.35 -6.71 38.29
N ILE A 121 26.03 -6.40 37.02
CA ILE A 121 26.74 -6.91 35.86
C ILE A 121 27.03 -5.76 34.90
N ILE A 122 28.30 -5.63 34.51
CA ILE A 122 28.68 -4.84 33.34
C ILE A 122 28.68 -5.73 32.10
N VAL A 123 27.87 -5.36 31.13
CA VAL A 123 27.74 -6.01 29.82
C VAL A 123 28.71 -5.34 28.87
N GLN A 124 29.85 -5.98 28.65
CA GLN A 124 30.80 -5.54 27.65
C GLN A 124 30.48 -6.22 26.34
N LEU A 125 29.91 -5.47 25.40
CA LEU A 125 29.88 -5.90 24.02
C LEU A 125 31.33 -5.88 23.53
N LEU A 126 31.82 -7.01 23.03
CA LEU A 126 33.05 -7.05 22.25
C LEU A 126 32.76 -6.35 20.93
N THR A 127 32.82 -5.02 20.98
CA THR A 127 33.28 -4.27 19.83
C THR A 127 34.59 -4.91 19.41
N THR A 128 34.75 -5.11 18.11
CA THR A 128 35.97 -5.68 17.51
C THR A 128 37.13 -4.68 17.59
N THR A 129 37.41 -4.18 18.81
CA THR A 129 38.30 -3.06 19.14
C THR A 129 39.15 -3.36 20.38
N GLY A 130 39.63 -4.60 20.52
CA GLY A 130 40.43 -5.01 21.69
C GLY A 130 41.51 -6.08 21.45
N TYR A 131 41.81 -6.42 20.20
CA TYR A 131 43.18 -6.84 19.85
C TYR A 131 43.92 -5.57 19.42
N PRO A 132 45.26 -5.46 19.53
CA PRO A 132 46.01 -4.58 18.64
C PRO A 132 45.99 -5.17 17.22
N ASN A 133 44.79 -5.46 16.72
CA ASN A 133 44.54 -5.57 15.32
C ASN A 133 44.10 -4.16 14.94
N LYS A 134 45.00 -3.39 14.32
CA LYS A 134 44.57 -2.70 13.11
C LYS A 134 43.62 -3.68 12.43
N ARG A 135 42.29 -3.45 12.39
CA ARG A 135 41.49 -4.06 11.32
C ARG A 135 42.32 -3.71 10.10
N PRO A 136 42.93 -4.68 9.38
CA PRO A 136 43.77 -4.32 8.26
C PRO A 136 42.86 -3.45 7.40
N ARG A 137 43.25 -2.17 7.22
CA ARG A 137 42.53 -1.29 6.31
C ARG A 137 42.37 -2.13 5.05
N LEU A 138 41.13 -2.26 4.59
CA LEU A 138 40.95 -2.86 3.29
C LEU A 138 41.77 -2.01 2.35
N ASP A 139 42.64 -2.67 1.61
CA ASP A 139 43.33 -2.02 0.52
C ASP A 139 42.47 -2.22 -0.70
N PHE A 140 41.55 -1.27 -0.93
CA PHE A 140 40.59 -1.34 -2.01
C PHE A 140 41.26 -1.54 -3.37
N ASP A 141 42.48 -1.04 -3.57
CA ASP A 141 43.25 -1.19 -4.81
C ASP A 141 43.66 -2.65 -5.06
N ASN A 142 43.90 -3.40 -3.97
CA ASN A 142 44.35 -4.79 -4.00
C ASN A 142 43.24 -5.84 -3.81
N ILE A 143 41.99 -5.44 -3.58
CA ILE A 143 40.85 -6.39 -3.55
C ILE A 143 40.66 -6.99 -4.95
N PRO A 144 40.86 -8.28 -5.20
CA PRO A 144 40.70 -8.82 -6.54
C PRO A 144 39.25 -8.71 -7.03
N ILE A 145 39.11 -8.39 -8.31
CA ILE A 145 37.82 -8.14 -8.96
C ILE A 145 37.54 -9.17 -10.07
N ASP A 146 36.27 -9.52 -10.26
CA ASP A 146 35.76 -10.43 -11.28
C ASP A 146 34.57 -9.79 -11.99
N LEU A 147 34.81 -9.40 -13.24
CA LEU A 147 33.82 -8.75 -14.10
C LEU A 147 32.84 -9.75 -14.72
N SER A 148 33.01 -11.05 -14.50
CA SER A 148 32.07 -12.09 -14.94
C SER A 148 30.92 -12.31 -13.95
N LEU A 149 31.03 -11.75 -12.73
CA LEU A 149 29.98 -11.82 -11.73
C LEU A 149 28.68 -11.16 -12.24
N PRO A 150 27.51 -11.80 -12.04
CA PRO A 150 26.26 -11.20 -12.41
C PRO A 150 25.99 -9.93 -11.57
N PRO A 151 25.30 -8.93 -12.12
CA PRO A 151 24.91 -7.74 -11.37
C PRO A 151 24.07 -8.07 -10.15
N THR A 152 24.11 -7.21 -9.13
CA THR A 152 23.30 -7.37 -7.92
C THR A 152 21.82 -7.50 -8.27
N GLN A 153 21.16 -8.54 -7.75
CA GLN A 153 19.72 -8.73 -7.93
C GLN A 153 18.94 -7.66 -7.16
N LEU A 154 18.08 -6.89 -7.85
CA LEU A 154 17.28 -5.82 -7.23
C LEU A 154 15.91 -6.29 -6.75
N LEU A 155 15.39 -7.39 -7.31
CA LEU A 155 14.10 -7.98 -6.94
C LEU A 155 14.28 -9.34 -6.29
N HIS A 156 13.86 -9.48 -5.03
CA HIS A 156 13.93 -10.75 -4.28
C HIS A 156 12.57 -11.44 -4.08
N GLY A 157 11.50 -10.96 -4.71
CA GLY A 157 10.15 -11.56 -4.63
C GLY A 157 9.95 -12.72 -5.62
N THR A 158 8.80 -13.41 -5.53
CA THR A 158 8.46 -14.49 -6.48
C THR A 158 8.33 -13.97 -7.91
N GLY A 159 8.03 -12.67 -8.08
CA GLY A 159 7.98 -12.00 -9.37
C GLY A 159 9.32 -11.92 -10.09
N TYR A 160 10.43 -12.30 -9.46
CA TYR A 160 11.71 -12.52 -10.13
C TYR A 160 11.65 -13.70 -11.11
N TYR A 161 10.87 -14.73 -10.79
CA TYR A 161 10.73 -15.94 -11.62
C TYR A 161 9.58 -15.86 -12.61
N TRP A 162 8.97 -14.68 -12.79
CA TRP A 162 7.95 -14.49 -13.82
C TRP A 162 8.60 -14.06 -15.13
N ASP A 163 7.93 -14.40 -16.22
CA ASP A 163 8.31 -13.96 -17.56
C ASP A 163 8.23 -12.42 -17.63
N TYR A 164 9.27 -11.78 -18.18
CA TYR A 164 9.33 -10.33 -18.23
C TYR A 164 8.30 -9.78 -19.24
N GLN A 165 7.50 -8.83 -18.76
CA GLN A 165 6.51 -8.14 -19.58
C GLN A 165 7.01 -6.73 -19.90
N GLU A 166 7.55 -6.56 -21.10
CA GLU A 166 8.09 -5.26 -21.55
C GLU A 166 6.96 -4.25 -21.81
N PRO A 167 7.07 -2.99 -21.33
CA PRO A 167 6.12 -1.95 -21.66
C PRO A 167 6.13 -1.60 -23.17
N PRO A 168 4.97 -1.43 -23.82
CA PRO A 168 4.90 -1.20 -25.28
C PRO A 168 5.71 0.01 -25.78
N GLU A 169 5.75 1.09 -25.00
CA GLU A 169 6.44 2.34 -25.38
C GLU A 169 7.93 2.35 -25.00
N LEU A 170 8.38 1.41 -24.16
CA LEU A 170 9.73 1.41 -23.62
C LEU A 170 10.78 1.32 -24.74
N GLU A 171 10.56 0.44 -25.71
CA GLU A 171 11.50 0.25 -26.82
C GLU A 171 11.68 1.54 -27.63
N ASN A 172 10.61 2.25 -27.96
CA ASN A 172 10.68 3.46 -28.79
C ASN A 172 11.46 4.57 -28.07
N ILE A 173 11.19 4.78 -26.78
CA ILE A 173 11.89 5.78 -25.96
C ILE A 173 13.37 5.43 -25.86
N LEU A 174 13.70 4.18 -25.51
CA LEU A 174 15.08 3.74 -25.39
C LEU A 174 15.83 3.81 -26.72
N ARG A 175 15.20 3.42 -27.83
CA ARG A 175 15.82 3.48 -29.16
C ARG A 175 16.22 4.92 -29.50
N SER A 176 15.33 5.88 -29.35
CA SER A 176 15.58 7.30 -29.65
C SER A 176 16.64 7.92 -28.72
N GLU A 177 16.46 7.77 -27.41
CA GLU A 177 17.27 8.46 -26.41
C GLU A 177 18.69 7.88 -26.30
N ILE A 178 18.86 6.56 -26.47
CA ILE A 178 20.18 5.92 -26.41
C ILE A 178 20.99 6.20 -27.68
N LEU A 179 20.37 6.25 -28.87
CA LEU A 179 21.07 6.69 -30.09
C LEU A 179 21.56 8.13 -29.95
N THR A 180 20.70 9.02 -29.47
CA THR A 180 21.06 10.42 -29.23
C THR A 180 22.23 10.53 -28.24
N LEU A 181 22.15 9.83 -27.11
CA LEU A 181 23.24 9.78 -26.12
C LEU A 181 24.55 9.25 -26.74
N TYR A 182 24.46 8.23 -27.59
CA TYR A 182 25.61 7.62 -28.23
C TYR A 182 26.28 8.56 -29.25
N ASP A 183 25.50 9.31 -30.02
CA ASP A 183 26.03 10.32 -30.95
C ASP A 183 26.73 11.46 -30.20
N LEU A 184 26.14 11.93 -29.09
CA LEU A 184 26.78 12.92 -28.20
C LEU A 184 28.09 12.40 -27.62
N PHE A 185 28.14 11.13 -27.21
CA PHE A 185 29.35 10.47 -26.74
C PHE A 185 30.45 10.43 -27.82
N LYS A 186 30.10 10.08 -29.06
CA LYS A 186 31.07 10.06 -30.18
C LYS A 186 31.63 11.44 -30.49
N ASN A 187 30.79 12.47 -30.42
CA ASN A 187 31.17 13.84 -30.75
C ASN A 187 31.81 14.60 -29.58
N ASN A 188 31.92 13.99 -28.38
CA ASN A 188 32.36 14.65 -27.15
C ASN A 188 31.54 15.91 -26.82
N ASP A 189 30.23 15.86 -27.07
CA ASP A 189 29.31 17.00 -26.90
C ASP A 189 28.33 16.75 -25.75
N ARG A 190 28.73 15.97 -24.75
CA ARG A 190 27.87 15.64 -23.60
C ARG A 190 27.84 16.81 -22.62
N ASP A 191 26.63 17.28 -22.32
CA ASP A 191 26.35 18.26 -21.27
C ASP A 191 25.11 17.89 -20.47
N LYS A 192 24.83 18.66 -19.40
CA LYS A 192 23.67 18.39 -18.53
C LYS A 192 22.32 18.49 -19.26
N SER A 193 22.20 19.41 -20.22
CA SER A 193 20.94 19.70 -20.93
C SER A 193 20.59 18.71 -22.04
N ASN A 194 21.60 18.00 -22.58
CA ASN A 194 21.42 17.08 -23.69
C ASN A 194 21.63 15.59 -23.32
N THR A 195 22.35 15.30 -22.23
CA THR A 195 22.66 13.93 -21.79
C THR A 195 21.59 13.42 -20.81
N PRO A 196 20.81 12.38 -21.16
CA PRO A 196 19.72 11.92 -20.30
C PRO A 196 20.21 11.15 -19.07
N ILE A 197 19.55 11.39 -17.93
CA ILE A 197 19.44 10.40 -16.85
C ILE A 197 18.06 9.77 -16.94
N PHE A 198 18.01 8.44 -16.96
CA PHE A 198 16.76 7.69 -17.03
C PHE A 198 16.15 7.48 -15.64
N PHE A 199 14.83 7.49 -15.57
CA PHE A 199 14.08 7.39 -14.32
C PHE A 199 12.94 6.39 -14.43
N MET A 200 12.93 5.41 -13.52
CA MET A 200 11.82 4.47 -13.33
C MET A 200 11.12 4.82 -12.02
N ILE A 201 10.09 5.66 -12.09
CA ILE A 201 9.42 6.23 -10.92
C ILE A 201 7.99 5.76 -10.88
N SER A 202 7.59 5.24 -9.73
CA SER A 202 6.25 4.70 -9.52
C SER A 202 6.03 4.41 -8.02
N GLY A 203 4.79 4.14 -7.65
CA GLY A 203 4.35 3.79 -6.31
C GLY A 203 4.90 2.45 -5.86
N ALA A 204 4.59 2.12 -4.61
CA ALA A 204 5.04 0.90 -3.98
C ALA A 204 4.57 -0.34 -4.78
N GLY A 205 5.49 -1.27 -4.99
CA GLY A 205 5.18 -2.58 -5.58
C GLY A 205 4.78 -2.62 -7.07
N CYS A 206 4.95 -1.52 -7.81
CA CYS A 206 4.55 -1.42 -9.22
C CYS A 206 5.58 -2.01 -10.23
N GLY A 207 6.68 -2.63 -9.76
CA GLY A 207 7.63 -3.33 -10.65
C GLY A 207 8.85 -2.53 -11.12
N LYS A 208 9.19 -1.42 -10.44
CA LYS A 208 10.39 -0.60 -10.74
C LYS A 208 11.68 -1.43 -10.79
N SER A 209 12.01 -2.09 -9.68
CA SER A 209 13.24 -2.88 -9.56
C SER A 209 13.29 -4.03 -10.56
N ARG A 210 12.13 -4.57 -11.00
CA ARG A 210 12.09 -5.57 -12.08
C ARG A 210 12.49 -4.96 -13.42
N ASN A 211 11.87 -3.85 -13.81
CA ASN A 211 12.20 -3.16 -15.06
C ASN A 211 13.66 -2.69 -15.08
N ALA A 212 14.18 -2.19 -13.95
CA ALA A 212 15.57 -1.79 -13.83
C ALA A 212 16.52 -2.99 -13.99
N THR A 213 16.18 -4.15 -13.40
CA THR A 213 16.94 -5.40 -13.55
C THR A 213 17.03 -5.85 -15.02
N GLU A 214 15.95 -5.66 -15.79
CA GLU A 214 15.87 -6.12 -17.19
C GLU A 214 16.39 -5.11 -18.22
N LEU A 215 16.60 -3.86 -17.82
CA LEU A 215 17.07 -2.78 -18.71
C LEU A 215 18.30 -3.17 -19.55
N PRO A 216 19.36 -3.81 -19.02
CA PRO A 216 20.50 -4.24 -19.83
C PRO A 216 20.11 -5.25 -20.93
N ASN A 217 19.19 -6.18 -20.64
CA ASN A 217 18.73 -7.17 -21.60
C ASN A 217 17.88 -6.52 -22.70
N VAL A 218 17.00 -5.59 -22.33
CA VAL A 218 16.21 -4.79 -23.27
C VAL A 218 17.12 -3.99 -24.20
N LEU A 219 18.13 -3.30 -23.68
CA LEU A 219 19.08 -2.53 -24.49
C LEU A 219 19.85 -3.42 -25.49
N ARG A 220 20.35 -4.58 -25.04
CA ARG A 220 21.02 -5.56 -25.91
C ARG A 220 20.10 -6.08 -27.01
N ARG A 221 18.82 -6.30 -26.71
CA ARG A 221 17.80 -6.72 -27.70
C ARG A 221 17.56 -5.64 -28.75
N ILE A 222 17.30 -4.40 -28.32
CA ILE A 222 16.95 -3.27 -29.19
C ILE A 222 18.07 -2.95 -30.19
N PHE A 223 19.32 -3.03 -29.73
CA PHE A 223 20.51 -2.62 -30.47
C PHE A 223 21.37 -3.78 -30.96
N LYS A 224 20.84 -5.01 -30.96
CA LYS A 224 21.55 -6.23 -31.39
C LYS A 224 22.24 -6.05 -32.75
N ASP A 225 21.54 -5.44 -33.70
CA ASP A 225 21.99 -5.30 -35.09
C ASP A 225 22.74 -3.98 -35.36
N HIS A 226 22.93 -3.13 -34.34
CA HIS A 226 23.68 -1.89 -34.49
C HIS A 226 25.19 -2.18 -34.48
N SER A 227 25.90 -1.79 -35.55
CA SER A 227 27.29 -2.19 -35.82
C SER A 227 28.30 -1.91 -34.71
N ASP A 228 28.22 -0.76 -34.05
CA ASP A 228 29.17 -0.35 -32.98
C ASP A 228 28.53 -0.37 -31.58
N LEU A 229 27.32 0.21 -31.42
CA LEU A 229 26.59 0.22 -30.15
C LEU A 229 26.17 -1.19 -29.67
N GLY A 230 25.81 -2.12 -30.56
CA GLY A 230 25.43 -3.49 -30.19
C GLY A 230 26.54 -4.24 -29.46
N PRO A 231 27.76 -4.35 -30.02
CA PRO A 231 28.92 -4.92 -29.34
C PRO A 231 29.28 -4.22 -28.02
N ARG A 232 29.13 -2.89 -27.95
CA ARG A 232 29.37 -2.12 -26.70
C ARG A 232 28.40 -2.51 -25.59
N LEU A 233 27.10 -2.63 -25.89
CA LEU A 233 26.07 -3.01 -24.92
C LEU A 233 26.16 -4.48 -24.50
N LEU A 234 26.64 -5.36 -25.40
CA LEU A 234 26.92 -6.75 -25.06
C LEU A 234 28.08 -6.85 -24.04
N ASN A 235 29.11 -6.02 -24.21
CA ASN A 235 30.30 -5.98 -23.35
C ASN A 235 30.20 -4.97 -22.18
N ALA A 236 29.04 -4.34 -21.99
CA ALA A 236 28.86 -3.30 -20.99
C ALA A 236 29.04 -3.83 -19.56
N LEU A 237 29.68 -3.03 -18.70
CA LEU A 237 29.72 -3.24 -17.26
C LEU A 237 28.38 -2.80 -16.67
N VAL A 238 27.67 -3.73 -16.03
CA VAL A 238 26.36 -3.44 -15.42
C VAL A 238 26.52 -3.37 -13.92
N PHE A 239 26.27 -2.22 -13.32
CA PHE A 239 26.31 -2.01 -11.88
C PHE A 239 24.91 -1.73 -11.35
N ASN A 240 24.40 -2.65 -10.54
CA ASN A 240 23.14 -2.51 -9.83
C ASN A 240 23.45 -2.12 -8.38
N ILE A 241 23.06 -0.91 -8.01
CA ILE A 241 23.39 -0.25 -6.75
C ILE A 241 22.11 -0.11 -5.93
N PRO A 242 21.77 -1.10 -5.07
CA PRO A 242 20.60 -0.98 -4.21
C PRO A 242 20.91 -0.10 -2.99
N LEU A 243 20.05 0.89 -2.77
CA LEU A 243 20.10 1.77 -1.59
C LEU A 243 19.13 1.34 -0.49
N GLU A 244 18.32 0.30 -0.74
CA GLU A 244 17.37 -0.29 0.21
C GLU A 244 17.83 -1.68 0.63
N ASN A 245 17.65 -2.67 -0.25
CA ASN A 245 17.87 -4.08 0.08
C ASN A 245 19.36 -4.46 -0.02
N GLY A 246 19.87 -5.22 0.96
CA GLY A 246 21.24 -5.74 0.97
C GLY A 246 22.32 -4.70 1.32
N THR A 247 22.28 -3.53 0.69
CA THR A 247 23.23 -2.42 0.92
C THR A 247 22.53 -1.10 1.27
N LEU A 248 21.59 -1.15 2.23
CA LEU A 248 20.83 0.01 2.73
C LEU A 248 21.74 1.23 2.94
N LEU A 249 21.33 2.37 2.40
CA LEU A 249 22.02 3.65 2.56
C LEU A 249 21.89 4.12 4.01
N ASN A 250 23.02 4.25 4.71
CA ASN A 250 23.06 4.87 6.02
C ASN A 250 23.32 6.37 5.86
N THR A 251 22.28 7.20 5.84
CA THR A 251 22.42 8.64 5.58
C THR A 251 23.22 9.39 6.65
N ARG A 252 23.41 8.81 7.84
CA ARG A 252 24.23 9.38 8.93
C ARG A 252 25.73 9.16 8.72
N GLU A 253 26.11 8.06 8.08
CA GLU A 253 27.51 7.67 7.86
C GLU A 253 27.97 7.94 6.42
N GLU A 254 27.08 7.71 5.46
CA GLU A 254 27.33 7.81 4.02
C GLU A 254 26.92 9.18 3.48
N ILE A 255 27.70 10.21 3.81
CA ILE A 255 27.41 11.61 3.47
C ILE A 255 27.89 12.05 2.06
N LYS A 256 28.67 11.22 1.35
CA LYS A 256 29.19 11.50 0.00
C LYS A 256 28.67 10.46 -0.98
N ALA A 257 27.84 10.87 -1.94
CA ALA A 257 27.21 9.94 -2.86
C ALA A 257 28.21 9.21 -3.77
N ASN A 258 29.24 9.91 -4.29
CA ASN A 258 30.31 9.28 -5.08
C ASN A 258 30.94 8.08 -4.35
N VAL A 259 31.31 8.26 -3.07
CA VAL A 259 31.91 7.20 -2.25
C VAL A 259 30.92 6.07 -1.99
N ALA A 260 29.67 6.40 -1.71
CA ALA A 260 28.61 5.41 -1.47
C ALA A 260 28.35 4.53 -2.72
N ILE A 261 28.35 5.12 -3.92
CA ILE A 261 28.22 4.42 -5.19
C ILE A 261 29.46 3.55 -5.44
N ALA A 262 30.66 4.12 -5.32
CA ALA A 262 31.91 3.42 -5.60
C ALA A 262 32.10 2.17 -4.73
N LYS A 263 31.83 2.29 -3.42
CA LYS A 263 31.88 1.14 -2.49
C LYS A 263 30.92 0.02 -2.90
N ARG A 264 29.71 0.35 -3.37
CA ARG A 264 28.73 -0.64 -3.85
C ARG A 264 29.14 -1.25 -5.20
N MET A 265 29.74 -0.47 -6.10
CA MET A 265 30.31 -0.97 -7.35
C MET A 265 31.42 -1.99 -7.07
N LEU A 266 32.39 -1.64 -6.20
CA LEU A 266 33.45 -2.55 -5.78
C LEU A 266 32.88 -3.78 -5.07
N TYR A 267 31.89 -3.59 -4.20
CA TYR A 267 31.21 -4.70 -3.55
C TYR A 267 30.68 -5.67 -4.62
N GLN A 268 29.95 -5.20 -5.62
CA GLN A 268 29.38 -6.09 -6.65
C GLN A 268 30.40 -6.97 -7.37
N ILE A 269 31.57 -6.42 -7.73
CA ILE A 269 32.57 -7.11 -8.58
C ILE A 269 33.70 -7.81 -7.81
N ARG A 270 33.62 -7.94 -6.49
CA ARG A 270 34.69 -8.56 -5.69
C ARG A 270 34.71 -10.09 -5.84
N THR A 271 35.90 -10.70 -5.94
CA THR A 271 36.06 -12.17 -6.04
C THR A 271 35.91 -12.90 -4.69
N HIS A 272 36.06 -12.20 -3.55
CA HIS A 272 36.08 -12.83 -2.23
C HIS A 272 34.71 -12.89 -1.56
N GLN A 273 34.22 -14.11 -1.37
CA GLN A 273 33.05 -14.44 -0.54
C GLN A 273 33.23 -14.12 0.97
N MET A 274 34.44 -13.74 1.42
CA MET A 274 34.72 -13.44 2.83
C MET A 274 34.69 -11.95 3.22
N ILE A 275 34.61 -11.01 2.25
CA ILE A 275 34.47 -9.58 2.56
C ILE A 275 32.99 -9.22 2.57
N SER A 276 32.47 -8.90 3.76
CA SER A 276 31.09 -8.49 3.97
C SER A 276 30.85 -7.04 3.55
N TRP A 277 29.58 -6.69 3.30
CA TRP A 277 29.22 -5.30 2.98
C TRP A 277 29.58 -4.35 4.13
N ALA A 278 29.36 -4.79 5.38
CA ALA A 278 29.70 -4.01 6.56
C ALA A 278 31.19 -3.63 6.62
N GLN A 279 32.08 -4.56 6.24
CA GLN A 279 33.52 -4.29 6.20
C GLN A 279 33.88 -3.22 5.16
N ILE A 280 33.29 -3.27 3.96
CA ILE A 280 33.52 -2.23 2.92
C ILE A 280 32.92 -0.88 3.34
N ARG A 281 31.70 -0.90 3.88
CA ARG A 281 30.98 0.31 4.30
C ARG A 281 31.73 1.05 5.41
N GLU A 282 32.16 0.34 6.45
CA GLU A 282 32.83 0.91 7.63
C GLU A 282 34.29 1.31 7.38
N ASP A 283 34.91 0.88 6.27
CA ASP A 283 36.29 1.26 5.98
C ASP A 283 36.42 2.77 5.70
N THR A 284 37.52 3.36 6.18
CA THR A 284 37.80 4.79 6.09
C THR A 284 38.57 5.17 4.83
N GLN A 285 39.12 4.20 4.08
CA GLN A 285 39.74 4.46 2.79
C GLN A 285 38.70 5.10 1.87
N THR A 286 39.10 6.22 1.25
CA THR A 286 38.26 6.87 0.24
C THR A 286 38.38 6.08 -1.05
N LEU A 287 37.24 5.76 -1.64
CA LEU A 287 37.12 5.12 -2.95
C LEU A 287 36.13 5.93 -3.77
N LEU A 288 36.53 6.33 -4.97
CA LEU A 288 35.70 7.06 -5.91
C LEU A 288 35.26 6.16 -7.06
N ILE A 289 34.23 6.59 -7.79
CA ILE A 289 33.69 5.84 -8.93
C ILE A 289 34.77 5.62 -9.99
N ASP A 290 35.56 6.66 -10.28
CA ASP A 290 36.61 6.61 -11.29
C ASP A 290 37.70 5.59 -10.92
N ASP A 291 38.02 5.42 -9.63
CA ASP A 291 38.98 4.41 -9.16
C ASP A 291 38.50 3.00 -9.53
N VAL A 292 37.22 2.71 -9.32
CA VAL A 292 36.63 1.40 -9.67
C VAL A 292 36.60 1.19 -11.17
N LEU A 293 36.23 2.21 -11.95
CA LEU A 293 36.18 2.12 -13.41
C LEU A 293 37.57 1.95 -14.04
N MET A 294 38.59 2.66 -13.55
CA MET A 294 39.98 2.49 -13.99
C MET A 294 40.45 1.05 -13.75
N ARG A 295 40.10 0.45 -12.61
CA ARG A 295 40.43 -0.95 -12.31
C ARG A 295 39.74 -1.92 -13.27
N CYS A 296 38.48 -1.66 -13.60
CA CYS A 296 37.75 -2.44 -14.61
C CYS A 296 38.39 -2.30 -16.00
N ALA A 297 38.81 -1.10 -16.39
CA ALA A 297 39.48 -0.82 -17.66
C ALA A 297 40.81 -1.59 -17.76
N ASN A 298 41.62 -1.54 -16.70
CA ASN A 298 42.88 -2.27 -16.59
C ASN A 298 42.67 -3.79 -16.71
N GLN A 299 41.66 -4.36 -16.04
CA GLN A 299 41.36 -5.78 -16.13
C GLN A 299 40.88 -6.20 -17.53
N LYS A 300 40.15 -5.33 -18.23
CA LYS A 300 39.75 -5.56 -19.63
C LYS A 300 40.85 -5.23 -20.64
N ASN A 301 41.97 -4.64 -20.20
CA ASN A 301 43.06 -4.15 -21.04
C ASN A 301 42.59 -3.18 -22.14
N VAL A 302 41.76 -2.21 -21.75
CA VAL A 302 41.20 -1.16 -22.62
C VAL A 302 41.33 0.22 -21.99
N ALA A 303 41.23 1.28 -22.79
CA ALA A 303 41.18 2.63 -22.25
C ALA A 303 39.86 2.89 -21.48
N LEU A 304 39.87 3.78 -20.49
CA LEU A 304 38.68 4.12 -19.69
C LEU A 304 37.49 4.52 -20.58
N LYS A 305 37.73 5.32 -21.63
CA LYS A 305 36.73 5.79 -22.60
C LYS A 305 36.15 4.68 -23.48
N GLU A 306 36.84 3.55 -23.61
CA GLU A 306 36.35 2.40 -24.38
C GLU A 306 35.33 1.57 -23.59
N LEU A 307 35.28 1.74 -22.27
CA LEU A 307 34.24 1.10 -21.45
C LEU A 307 32.85 1.64 -21.81
N THR A 308 31.87 0.78 -21.59
CA THR A 308 30.44 1.13 -21.58
C THR A 308 29.88 0.67 -20.26
N VAL A 309 29.19 1.57 -19.55
CA VAL A 309 28.70 1.34 -18.19
C VAL A 309 27.20 1.55 -18.17
N ILE A 310 26.47 0.56 -17.65
CA ILE A 310 25.05 0.70 -17.30
C ILE A 310 25.00 0.79 -15.78
N LEU A 311 24.69 1.99 -15.26
CA LEU A 311 24.64 2.27 -13.83
C LEU A 311 23.18 2.38 -13.40
N ILE A 312 22.73 1.43 -12.59
CA ILE A 312 21.37 1.40 -12.06
C ILE A 312 21.42 1.70 -10.57
N ILE A 313 20.79 2.81 -10.15
CA ILE A 313 20.64 3.17 -8.74
C ILE A 313 19.21 2.84 -8.32
N ASP A 314 19.04 1.85 -7.46
CA ASP A 314 17.72 1.39 -7.00
C ASP A 314 17.39 1.96 -5.61
N GLY A 315 16.19 2.51 -5.44
CA GLY A 315 15.73 3.04 -4.16
C GLY A 315 16.25 4.43 -3.83
N LEU A 316 16.41 5.31 -4.83
CA LEU A 316 16.98 6.66 -4.65
C LEU A 316 16.21 7.52 -3.64
N GLN A 317 14.92 7.21 -3.40
CA GLN A 317 14.11 7.89 -2.38
C GLN A 317 14.69 7.79 -0.96
N VAL A 318 15.52 6.79 -0.64
CA VAL A 318 16.14 6.66 0.69
C VAL A 318 17.06 7.83 1.00
N ALA A 319 17.63 8.48 -0.02
CA ALA A 319 18.44 9.69 0.16
C ALA A 319 17.59 10.94 0.50
N LEU A 320 16.26 10.85 0.48
CA LEU A 320 15.33 11.90 0.91
C LEU A 320 14.95 11.69 2.38
N GLU A 321 15.77 12.18 3.32
CA GLU A 321 15.50 12.05 4.78
C GLU A 321 14.17 12.71 5.23
N ASN A 322 13.61 13.60 4.41
CA ASN A 322 12.36 14.32 4.59
C ASN A 322 11.83 14.66 3.20
N ILE A 323 10.50 14.60 3.02
CA ILE A 323 9.83 14.95 1.76
C ILE A 323 10.22 16.36 1.27
N ASN A 324 10.56 17.28 2.18
CA ASN A 324 10.99 18.63 1.83
C ASN A 324 12.48 18.73 1.42
N TYR A 325 13.33 17.74 1.70
CA TYR A 325 14.76 17.80 1.35
C TYR A 325 15.03 17.59 -0.15
N GLY A 326 14.07 17.06 -0.92
CA GLY A 326 14.17 17.00 -2.38
C GLY A 326 14.12 18.39 -3.05
N MET A 327 13.73 19.43 -2.32
CA MET A 327 13.87 20.83 -2.75
C MET A 327 15.22 21.45 -2.34
N ASN A 328 15.89 20.88 -1.34
CA ASN A 328 17.18 21.38 -0.87
C ASN A 328 18.32 20.84 -1.75
N LYS A 329 18.93 21.71 -2.55
CA LYS A 329 20.07 21.36 -3.43
C LYS A 329 21.34 20.90 -2.70
N SER A 330 21.45 21.11 -1.38
CA SER A 330 22.56 20.59 -0.56
C SER A 330 22.28 19.21 0.06
N SER A 331 21.12 18.60 -0.21
CA SER A 331 20.79 17.29 0.34
C SER A 331 21.61 16.15 -0.28
N LEU A 332 21.71 15.03 0.44
CA LEU A 332 22.36 13.82 -0.05
C LEU A 332 21.73 13.32 -1.36
N PHE A 333 20.41 13.44 -1.51
CA PHE A 333 19.72 13.16 -2.77
C PHE A 333 20.30 13.93 -3.97
N TYR A 334 20.58 15.24 -3.81
CA TYR A 334 21.22 16.01 -4.89
C TYR A 334 22.69 15.69 -5.07
N SER A 335 23.40 15.27 -4.02
CA SER A 335 24.74 14.73 -4.19
C SER A 335 24.70 13.53 -5.13
N PHE A 336 23.78 12.57 -4.93
CA PHE A 336 23.60 11.44 -5.85
C PHE A 336 23.29 11.89 -7.27
N MET A 337 22.27 12.75 -7.44
CA MET A 337 21.90 13.26 -8.77
C MET A 337 23.06 13.99 -9.46
N THR A 338 23.86 14.73 -8.71
CA THR A 338 25.01 15.49 -9.23
C THR A 338 26.14 14.57 -9.63
N ASP A 339 26.51 13.60 -8.78
CA ASP A 339 27.59 12.64 -9.09
C ASP A 339 27.23 11.76 -10.28
N ILE A 340 25.97 11.31 -10.39
CA ILE A 340 25.48 10.55 -11.55
C ILE A 340 25.52 11.41 -12.82
N ALA A 341 25.06 12.66 -12.74
CA ALA A 341 25.11 13.59 -13.86
C ALA A 341 26.55 13.84 -14.32
N LEU A 342 27.47 14.13 -13.39
CA LEU A 342 28.88 14.36 -13.70
C LEU A 342 29.49 13.14 -14.40
N LEU A 343 29.21 11.93 -13.90
CA LEU A 343 29.69 10.71 -14.51
C LEU A 343 29.17 10.53 -15.96
N ALA A 344 27.88 10.83 -16.21
CA ALA A 344 27.28 10.71 -17.53
C ALA A 344 27.76 11.77 -18.53
N THR A 345 27.97 13.01 -18.06
CA THR A 345 28.31 14.16 -18.91
C THR A 345 29.79 14.36 -19.15
N ASN A 346 30.66 13.76 -18.33
CA ASN A 346 32.11 13.96 -18.46
C ASN A 346 32.62 13.37 -19.79
N ASN A 347 33.19 14.20 -20.66
CA ASN A 347 33.68 13.75 -21.97
C ASN A 347 34.90 12.82 -21.92
N GLU A 348 35.62 12.80 -20.79
CA GLU A 348 36.72 11.86 -20.52
C GLU A 348 36.23 10.55 -19.87
N SER A 349 34.94 10.46 -19.49
CA SER A 349 34.34 9.25 -18.92
C SER A 349 33.87 8.29 -20.03
N PRO A 350 33.68 7.00 -19.71
CA PRO A 350 33.07 6.05 -20.63
C PRO A 350 31.66 6.46 -21.08
N LEU A 351 31.11 5.70 -22.03
CA LEU A 351 29.69 5.80 -22.33
C LEU A 351 28.91 5.27 -21.11
N VAL A 352 28.20 6.17 -20.40
CA VAL A 352 27.42 5.81 -19.21
C VAL A 352 25.94 5.97 -19.48
N ILE A 353 25.19 4.88 -19.30
CA ILE A 353 23.72 4.84 -19.31
C ILE A 353 23.28 4.75 -17.85
N ALA A 354 22.87 5.88 -17.28
CA ALA A 354 22.45 5.96 -15.88
C ALA A 354 20.93 5.85 -15.75
N CYS A 355 20.44 4.95 -14.90
CA CYS A 355 19.03 4.77 -14.59
C CYS A 355 18.80 4.78 -13.08
N CYS A 356 17.86 5.59 -12.61
CA CYS A 356 17.48 5.66 -11.21
C CYS A 356 16.07 5.12 -11.00
N THR A 357 15.85 4.34 -9.96
CA THR A 357 14.50 3.99 -9.50
C THR A 357 14.15 4.80 -8.25
N ALA A 358 12.89 5.20 -8.15
CA ALA A 358 12.40 5.87 -6.95
C ALA A 358 10.94 5.50 -6.63
N THR A 359 10.66 5.21 -5.37
CA THR A 359 9.29 5.12 -4.85
C THR A 359 8.85 6.47 -4.33
N LEU A 360 7.92 7.11 -5.02
CA LEU A 360 7.35 8.39 -4.59
C LEU A 360 5.90 8.23 -4.16
N ALA A 361 5.50 9.01 -3.16
CA ALA A 361 4.09 9.19 -2.83
C ALA A 361 3.47 10.31 -3.69
N ARG A 362 4.20 11.39 -3.98
CA ARG A 362 3.71 12.58 -4.69
C ARG A 362 4.37 12.76 -6.06
N PRO A 363 3.76 13.55 -6.96
CA PRO A 363 4.35 13.89 -8.26
C PRO A 363 5.80 14.36 -8.14
N PHE A 364 6.66 13.92 -9.06
CA PHE A 364 8.10 14.14 -9.02
C PHE A 364 8.50 15.62 -8.99
N ASN A 365 7.79 16.46 -9.75
CA ASN A 365 7.97 17.91 -9.83
C ASN A 365 7.63 18.64 -8.52
N GLU A 366 6.75 18.09 -7.68
CA GLU A 366 6.46 18.63 -6.35
C GLU A 366 7.53 18.27 -5.31
N MET A 367 8.27 17.18 -5.54
CA MET A 367 9.24 16.66 -4.59
C MET A 367 10.66 17.14 -4.87
N ILE A 368 10.99 17.47 -6.12
CA ILE A 368 12.37 17.69 -6.55
C ILE A 368 12.49 19.05 -7.25
N ALA A 369 13.40 19.89 -6.73
CA ALA A 369 13.76 21.17 -7.34
C ALA A 369 14.16 21.09 -8.83
N THR A 370 13.92 22.22 -9.50
CA THR A 370 14.19 22.41 -10.92
C THR A 370 15.68 22.25 -11.23
N SER A 371 15.95 21.56 -12.34
CA SER A 371 17.29 21.27 -12.84
C SER A 371 17.30 21.33 -14.36
N HIS A 372 18.41 21.80 -14.95
CA HIS A 372 18.66 21.75 -16.38
C HIS A 372 19.05 20.35 -16.86
N GLN A 373 19.26 19.39 -15.94
CA GLN A 373 19.59 18.01 -16.29
C GLN A 373 18.47 17.40 -17.16
N LYS A 374 18.78 16.88 -18.34
CA LYS A 374 17.83 16.10 -19.16
C LYS A 374 17.43 14.84 -18.37
N ARG A 375 16.13 14.69 -18.14
CA ARG A 375 15.54 13.57 -17.39
C ARG A 375 14.54 12.86 -18.30
N ILE A 376 14.71 11.55 -18.47
CA ILE A 376 13.82 10.72 -19.28
C ILE A 376 13.12 9.74 -18.36
N PHE A 377 11.79 9.82 -18.27
CA PHE A 377 11.00 8.92 -17.46
C PHE A 377 10.61 7.70 -18.31
N LEU A 378 11.06 6.53 -17.88
CA LEU A 378 10.77 5.27 -18.53
C LEU A 378 9.41 4.74 -18.03
N PRO A 379 8.52 4.31 -18.93
CA PRO A 379 7.18 3.86 -18.57
C PRO A 379 7.24 2.55 -17.77
N ILE A 380 6.33 2.43 -16.80
CA ILE A 380 6.08 1.19 -16.06
C ILE A 380 4.61 0.86 -16.26
N CYS A 381 4.33 -0.30 -16.84
CA CYS A 381 2.98 -0.75 -17.13
C CYS A 381 2.48 -1.76 -16.10
N SER A 382 1.15 -1.83 -15.95
CA SER A 382 0.52 -2.93 -15.21
C SER A 382 0.84 -4.25 -15.89
N LEU A 383 1.08 -5.26 -15.06
CA LEU A 383 1.27 -6.61 -15.53
C LEU A 383 -0.06 -7.19 -16.03
N ARG A 384 0.00 -7.93 -17.14
CA ARG A 384 -0.98 -8.97 -17.47
C ARG A 384 -0.82 -10.12 -16.47
N PRO A 385 -1.79 -11.05 -16.37
CA PRO A 385 -1.65 -12.25 -15.55
C PRO A 385 -0.27 -12.89 -15.79
N PRO A 386 0.52 -13.10 -14.72
CA PRO A 386 1.91 -13.50 -14.87
C PRO A 386 2.02 -14.97 -15.29
N GLU A 387 3.09 -15.23 -16.05
CA GLU A 387 3.47 -16.54 -16.55
C GLU A 387 4.87 -16.90 -16.04
N ARG A 388 5.19 -18.19 -16.00
CA ARG A 388 6.52 -18.72 -15.73
C ARG A 388 6.84 -19.75 -16.81
N ASP A 389 7.86 -19.46 -17.63
CA ASP A 389 8.25 -20.28 -18.77
C ASP A 389 7.07 -20.51 -19.75
N GLY A 390 6.29 -19.46 -20.00
CA GLY A 390 5.11 -19.47 -20.86
C GLY A 390 3.90 -20.21 -20.29
N LYS A 391 3.93 -20.59 -18.99
CA LYS A 391 2.81 -21.25 -18.31
C LYS A 391 2.13 -20.29 -17.35
N PRO A 392 0.79 -20.21 -17.34
CA PRO A 392 0.08 -19.33 -16.43
C PRO A 392 0.32 -19.75 -14.97
N ILE A 393 0.59 -18.76 -14.11
CA ILE A 393 0.81 -18.98 -12.67
C ILE A 393 -0.52 -19.22 -11.96
N PHE A 394 -1.58 -18.57 -12.43
CA PHE A 394 -2.92 -18.70 -11.89
C PHE A 394 -3.78 -19.56 -12.81
N GLU A 395 -4.72 -20.32 -12.24
CA GLU A 395 -5.69 -21.08 -13.03
C GLU A 395 -6.67 -20.14 -13.74
N ASP A 396 -7.05 -20.48 -14.97
CA ASP A 396 -8.08 -19.74 -15.72
C ASP A 396 -9.48 -20.16 -15.24
N THR A 397 -9.89 -19.59 -14.12
CA THR A 397 -11.24 -19.76 -13.57
C THR A 397 -11.86 -18.40 -13.29
N PRO A 398 -13.19 -18.24 -13.33
CA PRO A 398 -13.83 -16.95 -13.08
C PRO A 398 -13.42 -16.29 -11.75
N LEU A 399 -13.22 -17.09 -10.69
CA LEU A 399 -12.83 -16.58 -9.38
C LEU A 399 -11.35 -16.17 -9.31
N HIS A 400 -10.44 -16.94 -9.91
CA HIS A 400 -9.04 -16.52 -10.03
C HIS A 400 -8.92 -15.25 -10.86
N ASN A 401 -9.64 -15.17 -11.98
CA ASN A 401 -9.67 -13.99 -12.85
C ASN A 401 -10.19 -12.75 -12.10
N MET A 402 -11.15 -12.93 -11.18
CA MET A 402 -11.60 -11.85 -10.30
C MET A 402 -10.49 -11.39 -9.33
N LEU A 403 -9.82 -12.30 -8.63
CA LEU A 403 -8.70 -11.95 -7.73
C LEU A 403 -7.56 -11.25 -8.47
N ILE A 404 -7.20 -11.76 -9.65
CA ILE A 404 -6.18 -11.16 -10.51
C ILE A 404 -6.60 -9.75 -10.95
N SER A 405 -7.86 -9.58 -11.34
CA SER A 405 -8.42 -8.28 -11.68
C SER A 405 -8.36 -7.31 -10.50
N ASP A 406 -8.64 -7.76 -9.28
CA ASP A 406 -8.55 -6.93 -8.07
C ASP A 406 -7.11 -6.44 -7.80
N MET A 407 -6.10 -7.21 -8.20
CA MET A 407 -4.70 -6.81 -8.10
C MET A 407 -4.33 -5.76 -9.15
N GLY A 408 -5.13 -5.57 -10.20
CA GLY A 408 -4.97 -4.50 -11.20
C GLY A 408 -3.62 -4.50 -11.93
N GLY A 409 -2.97 -5.67 -12.02
CA GLY A 409 -1.63 -5.81 -12.57
C GLY A 409 -0.51 -5.23 -11.70
N ASN A 410 -0.77 -4.94 -10.41
CA ASN A 410 0.25 -4.51 -9.47
C ASN A 410 1.12 -5.71 -9.06
N GLY A 411 2.43 -5.64 -9.32
CA GLY A 411 3.35 -6.76 -9.15
C GLY A 411 3.36 -7.35 -7.74
N ARG A 412 3.50 -6.52 -6.70
CA ARG A 412 3.54 -7.02 -5.31
C ARG A 412 2.20 -7.55 -4.81
N ALA A 413 1.10 -6.99 -5.31
CA ALA A 413 -0.22 -7.52 -5.01
C ALA A 413 -0.42 -8.92 -5.66
N LEU A 414 0.03 -9.11 -6.90
CA LEU A 414 0.03 -10.41 -7.57
C LEU A 414 0.95 -11.43 -6.88
N GLU A 415 2.11 -11.01 -6.35
CA GLU A 415 2.99 -11.91 -5.58
C GLU A 415 2.32 -12.35 -4.27
N ALA A 416 1.68 -11.40 -3.56
CA ALA A 416 0.93 -11.70 -2.35
C ALA A 416 -0.26 -12.64 -2.64
N LEU A 417 -0.90 -12.52 -3.81
CA LEU A 417 -1.94 -13.43 -4.27
C LEU A 417 -1.40 -14.83 -4.57
N GLU A 418 -0.28 -14.95 -5.30
CA GLU A 418 0.40 -16.24 -5.55
C GLU A 418 0.72 -16.95 -4.22
N LEU A 419 1.25 -16.22 -3.24
CA LEU A 419 1.53 -16.74 -1.91
C LEU A 419 0.26 -17.12 -1.15
N ALA A 420 -0.79 -16.30 -1.23
CA ALA A 420 -2.06 -16.56 -0.55
C ALA A 420 -2.77 -17.80 -1.09
N LEU A 421 -2.57 -18.16 -2.36
CA LEU A 421 -3.15 -19.35 -2.99
C LEU A 421 -2.33 -20.64 -2.77
N LYS A 422 -1.07 -20.52 -2.32
CA LYS A 422 -0.17 -21.67 -2.20
C LYS A 422 -0.67 -22.68 -1.16
N GLY A 423 -0.90 -23.92 -1.61
CA GLY A 423 -1.29 -25.05 -0.74
C GLY A 423 -2.74 -24.98 -0.23
N ILE A 424 -3.59 -24.14 -0.85
CA ILE A 424 -5.00 -24.00 -0.50
C ILE A 424 -5.85 -24.90 -1.40
N ASP A 425 -6.79 -25.64 -0.79
CA ASP A 425 -7.89 -26.26 -1.54
C ASP A 425 -8.91 -25.19 -1.91
N PHE A 426 -8.81 -24.68 -3.12
CA PHE A 426 -9.62 -23.57 -3.61
C PHE A 426 -11.12 -23.87 -3.60
N LYS A 427 -11.53 -25.14 -3.77
CA LYS A 427 -12.96 -25.53 -3.78
C LYS A 427 -13.61 -25.39 -2.40
N ASN A 428 -12.82 -25.50 -1.34
CA ASN A 428 -13.31 -25.54 0.04
C ASN A 428 -12.90 -24.30 0.86
N THR A 429 -12.23 -23.32 0.25
CA THR A 429 -11.69 -22.16 0.96
C THR A 429 -12.51 -20.90 0.70
N ASN A 430 -12.78 -20.15 1.78
CA ASN A 430 -13.48 -18.88 1.69
C ASN A 430 -12.66 -17.86 0.90
N PHE A 431 -13.20 -17.38 -0.22
CA PHE A 431 -12.60 -16.36 -1.07
C PHE A 431 -12.20 -15.10 -0.29
N ALA A 432 -13.05 -14.64 0.63
CA ALA A 432 -12.79 -13.47 1.46
C ALA A 432 -11.51 -13.64 2.29
N SER A 433 -11.23 -14.86 2.73
CA SER A 433 -10.01 -15.16 3.48
C SER A 433 -8.76 -15.04 2.63
N ILE A 434 -8.84 -15.35 1.32
CA ILE A 434 -7.73 -15.19 0.38
C ILE A 434 -7.48 -13.70 0.15
N ALA A 435 -8.51 -12.94 -0.17
CA ALA A 435 -8.40 -11.48 -0.34
C ALA A 435 -7.91 -10.80 0.94
N GLN A 436 -8.35 -11.25 2.12
CA GLN A 436 -7.89 -10.75 3.40
C GLN A 436 -6.41 -11.08 3.65
N LYS A 437 -5.95 -12.30 3.33
CA LYS A 437 -4.52 -12.64 3.42
C LYS A 437 -3.66 -11.75 2.53
N VAL A 438 -4.12 -11.43 1.34
CA VAL A 438 -3.42 -10.49 0.43
C VAL A 438 -3.41 -9.09 1.05
N PHE A 439 -4.56 -8.63 1.54
CA PHE A 439 -4.70 -7.35 2.21
C PHE A 439 -3.74 -7.22 3.39
N ASP A 440 -3.72 -8.19 4.31
CA ASP A 440 -2.89 -8.18 5.51
C ASP A 440 -1.39 -8.17 5.13
N GLN A 441 -0.98 -9.00 4.17
CA GLN A 441 0.41 -9.01 3.67
C GLN A 441 0.85 -7.67 3.08
N LEU A 442 -0.02 -7.02 2.31
CA LEU A 442 0.27 -5.71 1.72
C LEU A 442 0.23 -4.61 2.77
N GLN A 443 -0.71 -4.67 3.72
CA GLN A 443 -0.82 -3.73 4.83
C GLN A 443 0.46 -3.77 5.67
N ASP A 444 0.89 -4.95 6.11
CA ASP A 444 2.10 -5.11 6.92
C ASP A 444 3.35 -4.60 6.20
N ARG A 445 3.42 -4.83 4.88
CA ARG A 445 4.57 -4.41 4.06
C ARG A 445 4.60 -2.92 3.77
N TYR A 446 3.44 -2.27 3.66
CA TYR A 446 3.33 -0.90 3.15
C TYR A 446 2.62 0.07 4.09
N ILE A 447 2.44 -0.27 5.37
CA ILE A 447 1.72 0.56 6.34
C ILE A 447 2.25 2.00 6.40
N GLU A 448 3.57 2.18 6.40
CA GLU A 448 4.19 3.50 6.40
C GLU A 448 3.85 4.27 5.12
N TRP A 449 4.01 3.63 3.96
CA TRP A 449 3.68 4.23 2.67
C TRP A 449 2.20 4.60 2.56
N ILE A 450 1.31 3.71 3.00
CA ILE A 450 -0.13 3.96 3.02
C ILE A 450 -0.46 5.12 3.96
N SER A 451 0.20 5.23 5.13
CA SER A 451 0.00 6.36 6.04
C SER A 451 0.37 7.72 5.41
N LEU A 452 1.36 7.74 4.51
CA LEU A 452 1.74 8.92 3.75
C LEU A 452 0.71 9.30 2.69
N THR A 453 -0.16 8.38 2.27
CA THR A 453 -1.19 8.61 1.25
C THR A 453 -2.51 9.19 1.78
N ARG A 454 -2.61 9.59 3.05
CA ARG A 454 -3.84 10.18 3.62
C ARG A 454 -4.37 11.39 2.84
N TYR A 455 -3.49 12.16 2.20
CA TYR A 455 -3.86 13.29 1.35
C TYR A 455 -4.60 12.87 0.05
N LEU A 456 -4.54 11.58 -0.33
CA LEU A 456 -5.29 11.04 -1.46
C LEU A 456 -6.76 10.78 -1.13
N THR A 457 -7.25 11.05 0.08
CA THR A 457 -8.67 10.86 0.42
C THR A 457 -9.64 11.46 -0.62
N PRO A 458 -9.48 12.72 -1.11
CA PRO A 458 -10.33 13.24 -2.18
C PRO A 458 -10.17 12.48 -3.52
N VAL A 459 -8.95 12.01 -3.82
CA VAL A 459 -8.65 11.18 -4.99
C VAL A 459 -9.37 9.83 -4.91
N LEU A 460 -9.38 9.18 -3.74
CA LEU A 460 -10.09 7.92 -3.52
C LEU A 460 -11.59 8.10 -3.77
N ARG A 461 -12.19 9.19 -3.27
CA ARG A 461 -13.61 9.50 -3.54
C ARG A 461 -13.87 9.67 -5.04
N ALA A 462 -12.99 10.35 -5.77
CA ALA A 462 -13.11 10.53 -7.22
C ALA A 462 -13.01 9.19 -7.98
N ILE A 463 -12.04 8.33 -7.61
CA ILE A 463 -11.90 6.97 -8.19
C ILE A 463 -13.17 6.15 -7.93
N MET A 464 -13.65 6.15 -6.68
CA MET A 464 -14.79 5.36 -6.24
C MET A 464 -16.11 5.75 -6.89
N THR A 465 -16.27 7.03 -7.21
CA THR A 465 -17.49 7.57 -7.85
C THR A 465 -17.38 7.65 -9.37
N HIS A 466 -16.24 7.23 -9.92
CA HIS A 466 -15.93 7.29 -11.34
C HIS A 466 -16.13 8.71 -11.90
N THR A 467 -15.73 9.72 -11.12
CA THR A 467 -15.89 11.13 -11.47
C THR A 467 -15.13 11.45 -12.73
N THR A 468 -15.79 12.09 -13.70
CA THR A 468 -15.14 12.64 -14.88
C THR A 468 -14.29 13.83 -14.49
N LEU A 469 -13.00 13.79 -14.85
CA LEU A 469 -12.01 14.80 -14.56
C LEU A 469 -11.40 15.31 -15.86
N VAL A 470 -10.92 16.55 -15.85
CA VAL A 470 -10.16 17.17 -16.94
C VAL A 470 -8.68 17.06 -16.59
N ALA A 471 -7.82 16.64 -17.52
CA ALA A 471 -6.41 16.38 -17.26
C ALA A 471 -5.65 17.66 -16.89
N SER A 472 -6.05 18.80 -17.45
CA SER A 472 -5.50 20.12 -17.13
C SER A 472 -5.94 20.70 -15.79
N ASP A 473 -6.99 20.15 -15.17
CA ASP A 473 -7.60 20.72 -13.97
C ASP A 473 -7.24 19.92 -12.71
N PRO A 474 -7.07 20.57 -11.55
CA PRO A 474 -6.82 19.86 -10.30
C PRO A 474 -7.98 18.93 -9.93
N ILE A 475 -7.65 17.74 -9.41
CA ILE A 475 -8.64 16.82 -8.86
C ILE A 475 -9.38 17.54 -7.72
N PRO A 476 -10.74 17.53 -7.69
CA PRO A 476 -11.52 18.20 -6.67
C PRO A 476 -11.04 17.93 -5.24
N GLY A 477 -10.87 19.00 -4.47
CA GLY A 477 -10.35 18.92 -3.09
C GLY A 477 -8.82 18.83 -2.99
N THR A 478 -8.09 18.90 -4.11
CA THR A 478 -6.61 18.86 -4.15
C THR A 478 -6.04 19.94 -5.08
N ASN A 479 -4.71 20.06 -5.11
CA ASN A 479 -3.98 20.83 -6.11
C ASN A 479 -3.27 19.92 -7.14
N ILE A 480 -3.59 18.62 -7.16
CA ILE A 480 -2.88 17.61 -7.95
C ILE A 480 -3.61 17.42 -9.27
N LEU A 481 -2.88 17.39 -10.38
CA LEU A 481 -3.42 17.07 -11.70
C LEU A 481 -3.56 15.55 -11.89
N PRO A 482 -4.60 15.05 -12.60
CA PRO A 482 -4.77 13.63 -12.88
C PRO A 482 -3.54 12.96 -13.53
N GLU A 483 -2.90 13.63 -14.48
CA GLU A 483 -1.71 13.10 -15.17
C GLU A 483 -0.49 13.00 -14.25
N ASP A 484 -0.33 13.95 -13.33
CA ASP A 484 0.78 13.95 -12.38
C ASP A 484 0.67 12.81 -11.38
N LEU A 485 -0.55 12.48 -10.96
CA LEU A 485 -0.80 11.30 -10.14
C LEU A 485 -0.59 10.00 -10.95
N SER A 486 -0.95 9.99 -12.22
CA SER A 486 -0.82 8.81 -13.09
C SER A 486 0.62 8.37 -13.33
N LYS A 487 1.55 9.33 -13.34
CA LYS A 487 3.00 9.06 -13.42
C LYS A 487 3.52 8.28 -12.20
N LEU A 488 2.79 8.25 -11.10
CA LEU A 488 3.11 7.38 -9.97
C LEU A 488 2.73 5.93 -10.24
N GLY A 489 1.95 5.60 -11.26
CA GLY A 489 1.66 4.22 -11.68
C GLY A 489 0.73 3.41 -10.76
N LEU A 490 0.48 3.82 -9.51
CA LEU A 490 -0.50 3.16 -8.65
C LEU A 490 -1.95 3.55 -9.01
N VAL A 491 -2.16 4.84 -9.24
CA VAL A 491 -3.40 5.39 -9.80
C VAL A 491 -3.13 5.69 -11.27
N LYS A 492 -4.13 5.49 -12.12
CA LYS A 492 -4.08 5.78 -13.55
C LYS A 492 -5.19 6.73 -13.92
N PHE A 493 -4.95 7.53 -14.94
CA PHE A 493 -5.95 8.37 -15.58
C PHE A 493 -6.27 7.77 -16.94
N GLU A 494 -7.49 7.27 -17.08
CA GLU A 494 -8.00 6.66 -18.30
C GLU A 494 -8.83 7.72 -19.04
N LYS A 495 -8.31 8.22 -20.15
CA LYS A 495 -9.00 9.20 -21.01
C LYS A 495 -10.19 8.53 -21.70
N ASP A 496 -11.31 9.24 -21.81
CA ASP A 496 -12.52 8.73 -22.48
C ASP A 496 -12.25 8.43 -23.97
N HIS A 497 -11.43 9.27 -24.59
CA HIS A 497 -10.89 9.14 -25.94
C HIS A 497 -9.49 9.75 -25.98
N GLU A 498 -8.59 9.25 -26.81
CA GLU A 498 -7.19 9.74 -26.89
C GLU A 498 -7.09 11.25 -27.19
N SER A 499 -8.06 11.79 -27.95
CA SER A 499 -8.12 13.21 -28.31
C SER A 499 -8.83 14.08 -27.27
N ASN A 500 -9.42 13.49 -26.23
CA ASN A 500 -10.21 14.21 -25.24
C ASN A 500 -9.36 14.46 -23.99
N ASP A 501 -9.50 15.65 -23.41
CA ASP A 501 -8.81 15.98 -22.15
C ASP A 501 -9.55 15.46 -20.91
N LYS A 502 -10.65 14.72 -21.12
CA LYS A 502 -11.47 14.14 -20.06
C LYS A 502 -11.21 12.66 -19.87
N GLY A 503 -11.33 12.22 -18.63
CA GLY A 503 -11.20 10.83 -18.27
C GLY A 503 -11.56 10.57 -16.81
N THR A 504 -11.24 9.38 -16.34
CA THR A 504 -11.51 8.91 -14.98
C THR A 504 -10.26 8.32 -14.34
N LEU A 505 -10.17 8.42 -13.01
CA LEU A 505 -9.08 7.80 -12.28
C LEU A 505 -9.42 6.35 -11.91
N THR A 506 -8.47 5.45 -12.08
CA THR A 506 -8.58 4.04 -11.69
C THR A 506 -7.39 3.61 -10.83
N CYS A 507 -7.60 2.59 -9.99
CA CYS A 507 -6.59 2.06 -9.08
C CYS A 507 -6.88 0.57 -8.85
N PRO A 508 -5.87 -0.30 -8.65
CA PRO A 508 -6.10 -1.67 -8.22
C PRO A 508 -7.04 -1.74 -7.01
N TYR A 509 -8.05 -2.62 -7.08
CA TYR A 509 -9.10 -2.70 -6.07
C TYR A 509 -8.55 -2.95 -4.67
N ILE A 510 -7.55 -3.83 -4.54
CA ILE A 510 -6.90 -4.14 -3.27
C ILE A 510 -6.20 -2.93 -2.64
N TRP A 511 -5.62 -2.04 -3.47
CA TRP A 511 -4.97 -0.82 -3.01
C TRP A 511 -5.99 0.26 -2.67
N LEU A 512 -7.08 0.36 -3.42
CA LEU A 512 -8.22 1.20 -3.07
C LEU A 512 -8.76 0.81 -1.67
N TRP A 513 -8.91 -0.49 -1.42
CA TRP A 513 -9.31 -1.02 -0.12
C TRP A 513 -8.31 -0.67 0.99
N LEU A 514 -7.01 -0.89 0.78
CA LEU A 514 -5.96 -0.55 1.76
C LEU A 514 -5.99 0.95 2.12
N MET A 515 -5.97 1.82 1.13
CA MET A 515 -5.94 3.26 1.34
C MET A 515 -7.21 3.75 2.05
N ALA A 516 -8.40 3.31 1.61
CA ALA A 516 -9.65 3.70 2.25
C ALA A 516 -9.73 3.26 3.73
N ASN A 517 -9.20 2.08 4.07
CA ASN A 517 -9.21 1.58 5.45
C ASN A 517 -8.22 2.32 6.37
N THR A 518 -7.19 2.96 5.81
CA THR A 518 -6.24 3.80 6.57
C THR A 518 -6.67 5.25 6.72
N SER A 519 -7.66 5.70 5.95
CA SER A 519 -8.31 7.01 6.10
C SER A 519 -9.27 6.99 7.30
N SER A 520 -8.74 6.77 8.50
CA SER A 520 -9.53 6.64 9.75
C SER A 520 -10.37 7.89 10.09
N GLU A 521 -10.06 9.03 9.46
CA GLU A 521 -10.79 10.28 9.62
C GLU A 521 -12.00 10.39 8.67
N ASP A 522 -11.98 9.66 7.55
CA ASP A 522 -13.06 9.69 6.56
C ASP A 522 -14.11 8.61 6.85
N LYS A 523 -15.09 8.99 7.68
CA LYS A 523 -16.22 8.12 8.04
C LYS A 523 -16.98 7.58 6.83
N ILE A 524 -17.01 8.31 5.70
CA ILE A 524 -17.70 7.84 4.51
C ILE A 524 -16.93 6.66 3.95
N LEU A 525 -15.63 6.81 3.71
CA LEU A 525 -14.76 5.75 3.18
C LEU A 525 -14.67 4.53 4.10
N LEU A 526 -14.63 4.72 5.42
CA LEU A 526 -14.64 3.62 6.39
C LEU A 526 -15.91 2.76 6.32
N ASN A 527 -17.05 3.40 6.06
CA ASN A 527 -18.35 2.73 5.99
C ASN A 527 -18.56 2.05 4.63
N TRP A 528 -17.76 2.39 3.60
CA TRP A 528 -17.73 1.61 2.37
C TRP A 528 -17.08 0.27 2.66
N ASN A 529 -17.89 -0.78 2.64
CA ASN A 529 -17.36 -2.12 2.72
C ASN A 529 -16.53 -2.38 1.47
N PHE A 530 -15.22 -2.63 1.61
CA PHE A 530 -14.34 -3.07 0.51
C PHE A 530 -14.14 -4.59 0.51
N LYS A 531 -14.60 -5.26 1.56
CA LYS A 531 -14.69 -6.71 1.66
C LYS A 531 -16.03 -7.16 1.08
N TYR A 532 -16.19 -6.98 -0.23
CA TYR A 532 -17.38 -7.47 -0.95
C TYR A 532 -17.62 -8.96 -0.68
N TYR A 533 -16.52 -9.67 -0.48
CA TYR A 533 -16.47 -11.07 -0.10
C TYR A 533 -17.07 -11.37 1.29
N ASN A 534 -17.04 -10.40 2.21
CA ASN A 534 -17.74 -10.45 3.50
C ASN A 534 -19.20 -9.96 3.40
N GLU A 535 -19.67 -9.54 2.23
CA GLU A 535 -21.13 -9.48 1.97
C GLU A 535 -21.67 -10.88 1.63
N LEU A 536 -20.87 -11.90 1.96
CA LEU A 536 -21.30 -13.24 2.34
C LEU A 536 -21.14 -13.49 3.85
N GLN A 537 -21.07 -12.48 4.74
CA GLN A 537 -21.00 -12.57 6.22
C GLN A 537 -20.81 -11.19 6.92
N ALA A 538 -21.89 -10.51 7.31
CA ALA A 538 -21.81 -9.17 7.94
C ALA A 538 -21.82 -9.18 9.49
N ASP A 539 -20.87 -8.47 10.11
CA ASP A 539 -20.72 -8.39 11.59
C ASP A 539 -20.31 -7.00 12.15
N ARG A 540 -20.37 -5.88 11.41
CA ARG A 540 -19.72 -4.61 11.87
C ARG A 540 -20.48 -3.27 11.82
N ASP A 541 -21.68 -3.15 11.25
CA ASP A 541 -22.43 -1.87 11.30
C ASP A 541 -23.96 -2.09 11.46
N PRO A 542 -24.59 -1.56 12.53
CA PRO A 542 -26.03 -1.69 12.77
C PRO A 542 -26.93 -0.80 11.88
N THR A 543 -26.37 0.16 11.14
CA THR A 543 -27.10 0.97 10.14
C THR A 543 -27.25 0.23 8.80
N ILE A 544 -26.42 -0.78 8.56
CA ILE A 544 -26.55 -1.74 7.47
C ILE A 544 -27.62 -2.77 7.88
N PRO A 545 -28.68 -2.98 7.09
CA PRO A 545 -29.69 -4.00 7.41
C PRO A 545 -29.05 -5.39 7.62
N PRO A 546 -29.50 -6.19 8.60
CA PRO A 546 -28.89 -7.50 8.87
C PRO A 546 -29.23 -8.52 7.78
N GLY A 547 -28.20 -9.23 7.27
CA GLY A 547 -28.34 -10.32 6.32
C GLY A 547 -28.00 -9.88 4.90
N CYS A 548 -26.98 -10.49 4.31
CA CYS A 548 -26.62 -10.24 2.93
C CYS A 548 -27.80 -10.61 1.99
N GLN A 549 -28.06 -9.76 0.99
CA GLN A 549 -28.92 -9.98 -0.20
C GLN A 549 -30.42 -9.56 -0.14
N PHE A 550 -30.71 -8.24 -0.13
CA PHE A 550 -32.08 -7.72 -0.36
C PHE A 550 -32.11 -6.48 -1.28
N TRP A 551 -33.27 -6.20 -1.89
CA TRP A 551 -33.55 -4.95 -2.63
C TRP A 551 -33.34 -3.69 -1.77
N GLN A 552 -33.66 -3.74 -0.48
CA GLN A 552 -33.42 -2.65 0.48
C GLN A 552 -31.92 -2.31 0.66
N HIS A 553 -31.01 -3.24 0.35
CA HIS A 553 -29.57 -2.95 0.32
C HIS A 553 -29.16 -2.20 -0.93
N PHE A 554 -29.81 -2.45 -2.06
CA PHE A 554 -29.56 -1.67 -3.26
C PHE A 554 -30.01 -0.22 -3.04
N GLU A 555 -31.16 0.01 -2.40
CA GLU A 555 -31.61 1.36 -2.02
C GLU A 555 -30.61 2.07 -1.10
N HIS A 556 -30.13 1.35 -0.08
CA HIS A 556 -29.11 1.86 0.81
C HIS A 556 -27.81 2.16 0.05
N PHE A 557 -27.36 1.26 -0.83
CA PHE A 557 -26.19 1.45 -1.67
C PHE A 557 -26.34 2.68 -2.57
N ILE A 558 -27.49 2.86 -3.24
CA ILE A 558 -27.76 4.02 -4.09
C ILE A 558 -27.71 5.31 -3.29
N ALA A 559 -28.38 5.36 -2.13
CA ALA A 559 -28.37 6.53 -1.26
C ALA A 559 -26.95 6.84 -0.76
N SER A 560 -26.21 5.83 -0.30
CA SER A 560 -24.82 5.95 0.13
C SER A 560 -23.89 6.38 -1.01
N PHE A 561 -24.09 5.86 -2.22
CA PHE A 561 -23.32 6.23 -3.41
C PHE A 561 -23.57 7.68 -3.80
N ARG A 562 -24.82 8.14 -3.72
CA ARG A 562 -25.16 9.55 -3.94
C ARG A 562 -24.53 10.48 -2.89
N VAL A 563 -24.50 10.04 -1.62
CA VAL A 563 -23.75 10.70 -0.54
C VAL A 563 -22.28 10.80 -0.89
N LEU A 564 -21.65 9.72 -1.33
CA LEU A 564 -20.25 9.72 -1.73
C LEU A 564 -19.99 10.71 -2.89
N LYS A 565 -20.85 10.72 -3.92
CA LYS A 565 -20.77 11.66 -5.05
C LYS A 565 -20.81 13.13 -4.62
N SER A 566 -21.70 13.49 -3.68
CA SER A 566 -21.75 14.88 -3.16
C SER A 566 -20.48 15.30 -2.40
N ASN A 567 -19.77 14.33 -1.83
CA ASN A 567 -18.59 14.55 -1.00
C ASN A 567 -17.27 14.62 -1.80
N VAL A 568 -17.33 14.49 -3.13
CA VAL A 568 -16.19 14.74 -4.02
C VAL A 568 -15.94 16.25 -4.17
N PHE A 569 -17.01 17.04 -4.21
CA PHE A 569 -16.96 18.46 -4.53
C PHE A 569 -17.04 19.35 -3.30
N LYS A 570 -16.60 20.60 -3.43
CA LYS A 570 -16.59 21.58 -2.33
C LYS A 570 -18.01 22.07 -2.02
N ILE A 571 -18.19 22.60 -0.81
CA ILE A 571 -19.45 23.25 -0.43
C ILE A 571 -19.68 24.50 -1.30
N ASN A 572 -20.93 24.68 -1.76
CA ASN A 572 -21.38 25.74 -2.66
C ASN A 572 -20.71 25.76 -4.05
N GLU A 573 -19.94 24.72 -4.40
CA GLU A 573 -19.43 24.55 -5.76
C GLU A 573 -20.59 24.43 -6.75
N LYS A 574 -20.48 25.13 -7.89
CA LYS A 574 -21.48 25.10 -8.96
C LYS A 574 -21.14 23.93 -9.88
N ILE A 575 -22.01 22.93 -9.93
CA ILE A 575 -21.75 21.68 -10.66
C ILE A 575 -22.93 21.40 -11.59
N LYS A 576 -22.65 20.95 -12.81
CA LYS A 576 -23.71 20.50 -13.71
C LYS A 576 -24.27 19.17 -13.23
N LEU A 577 -25.59 18.97 -13.32
CA LEU A 577 -26.22 17.71 -12.92
C LEU A 577 -25.62 16.49 -13.64
N GLN A 578 -25.30 16.65 -14.92
CA GLN A 578 -24.63 15.60 -15.72
C GLN A 578 -23.28 15.16 -15.15
N ASP A 579 -22.54 16.04 -14.46
CA ASP A 579 -21.21 15.71 -13.94
C ASP A 579 -21.33 14.93 -12.62
N ILE A 580 -22.35 15.22 -11.80
CA ILE A 580 -22.68 14.42 -10.60
C ILE A 580 -23.17 13.02 -11.00
N HIS A 581 -24.00 12.94 -12.04
CA HIS A 581 -24.54 11.69 -12.55
C HIS A 581 -23.78 11.16 -13.77
N ALA A 582 -22.49 11.46 -13.86
CA ALA A 582 -21.61 10.96 -14.91
C ALA A 582 -21.77 9.43 -15.06
N GLY A 583 -21.88 8.98 -16.30
CA GLY A 583 -22.13 7.57 -16.66
C GLY A 583 -23.61 7.17 -16.82
N ALA A 584 -24.58 8.00 -16.40
CA ALA A 584 -26.01 7.74 -16.60
C ALA A 584 -26.50 8.20 -17.98
N LYS A 585 -27.57 7.59 -18.50
CA LYS A 585 -28.36 8.16 -19.60
C LYS A 585 -29.27 9.22 -19.01
N HIS A 586 -29.18 10.47 -19.48
CA HIS A 586 -29.88 11.58 -18.83
C HIS A 586 -30.39 12.65 -19.79
N ASN A 587 -31.35 13.45 -19.34
CA ASN A 587 -31.79 14.69 -19.97
C ASN A 587 -31.82 15.84 -18.95
N PHE A 588 -30.64 16.20 -18.43
CA PHE A 588 -30.49 17.30 -17.46
C PHE A 588 -30.22 18.67 -18.11
N GLY A 589 -30.10 18.75 -19.43
CA GLY A 589 -29.75 20.00 -20.12
C GLY A 589 -28.46 20.65 -19.58
N THR A 590 -28.51 21.95 -19.33
CA THR A 590 -27.39 22.74 -18.78
C THR A 590 -27.59 23.08 -17.31
N ASP A 591 -28.44 22.35 -16.60
CA ASP A 591 -28.80 22.67 -15.21
C ASP A 591 -27.63 22.51 -14.25
N ILE A 592 -27.53 23.48 -13.34
CA ILE A 592 -26.43 23.61 -12.38
C ILE A 592 -26.99 23.64 -10.97
N ILE A 593 -26.41 22.85 -10.08
CA ILE A 593 -26.73 22.84 -8.65
C ILE A 593 -25.59 23.46 -7.84
N LYS A 594 -25.91 23.95 -6.64
CA LYS A 594 -24.92 24.28 -5.60
C LYS A 594 -24.73 23.07 -4.72
N ASN A 595 -23.52 22.51 -4.72
CA ASN A 595 -23.23 21.31 -3.93
C ASN A 595 -23.27 21.60 -2.43
N VAL A 596 -23.93 20.73 -1.70
CA VAL A 596 -23.84 20.62 -0.25
C VAL A 596 -23.49 19.17 0.05
N PRO A 597 -22.37 18.90 0.73
CA PRO A 597 -22.01 17.53 1.10
C PRO A 597 -23.13 16.87 1.89
N LEU A 598 -23.60 15.71 1.40
CA LEU A 598 -24.72 15.00 1.99
C LEU A 598 -24.23 14.07 3.11
N SER A 599 -25.15 13.77 4.03
CA SER A 599 -25.03 12.70 5.02
C SER A 599 -26.21 11.73 4.86
N LEU A 600 -26.01 10.46 5.21
CA LEU A 600 -27.02 9.42 5.05
C LEU A 600 -27.93 9.35 6.27
N GLU A 601 -29.25 9.31 6.06
CA GLU A 601 -30.26 9.17 7.11
C GLU A 601 -31.39 8.24 6.65
N LYS A 602 -32.18 7.72 7.60
CA LYS A 602 -33.32 6.83 7.29
C LYS A 602 -34.60 7.37 7.91
N ALA A 603 -35.64 7.56 7.10
CA ALA A 603 -36.94 8.01 7.57
C ALA A 603 -37.59 6.98 8.51
N THR A 604 -38.25 7.46 9.57
CA THR A 604 -38.99 6.58 10.51
C THR A 604 -40.33 6.11 9.95
N GLN A 605 -40.87 6.84 8.98
CA GLN A 605 -42.16 6.59 8.33
C GLN A 605 -42.02 6.78 6.82
N GLN A 606 -42.97 6.25 6.05
CA GLN A 606 -43.04 6.48 4.61
C GLN A 606 -43.21 7.97 4.33
N GLN A 607 -42.44 8.49 3.38
CA GLN A 607 -42.42 9.89 2.97
C GLN A 607 -42.81 9.99 1.49
N SER A 608 -43.49 11.07 1.13
CA SER A 608 -43.62 11.48 -0.27
C SER A 608 -42.27 12.02 -0.75
N THR A 609 -41.84 11.69 -1.96
CA THR A 609 -40.61 12.25 -2.54
C THR A 609 -40.87 13.40 -3.51
N LYS A 610 -42.10 13.88 -3.57
CA LYS A 610 -42.51 15.05 -4.37
C LYS A 610 -42.25 16.34 -3.59
N SER A 611 -41.60 17.32 -4.20
CA SER A 611 -41.32 18.60 -3.53
C SER A 611 -42.58 19.36 -3.10
N SER A 612 -43.69 19.25 -3.83
CA SER A 612 -44.99 19.84 -3.47
C SER A 612 -45.51 19.41 -2.10
N ALA A 613 -45.21 18.18 -1.66
CA ALA A 613 -45.61 17.65 -0.36
C ALA A 613 -44.93 18.36 0.83
N TYR A 614 -43.84 19.07 0.57
CA TYR A 614 -43.05 19.80 1.57
C TYR A 614 -43.24 21.33 1.49
N SER A 615 -44.27 21.80 0.79
CA SER A 615 -44.59 23.24 0.68
C SER A 615 -44.87 23.90 2.04
N ALA A 616 -45.58 23.21 2.95
CA ALA A 616 -45.95 23.74 4.27
C ALA A 616 -45.03 23.30 5.41
N ASN A 617 -44.59 22.04 5.42
CA ASN A 617 -43.66 21.50 6.41
C ASN A 617 -42.50 20.83 5.69
N LYS A 618 -41.29 21.35 5.89
CA LYS A 618 -40.06 20.89 5.22
C LYS A 618 -39.23 19.95 6.10
N THR A 619 -39.86 19.33 7.10
CA THR A 619 -39.16 18.50 8.08
C THR A 619 -39.48 17.03 7.88
N VAL A 620 -38.45 16.18 7.92
CA VAL A 620 -38.58 14.72 7.91
C VAL A 620 -37.98 14.14 9.18
N THR A 621 -38.74 13.31 9.89
CA THR A 621 -38.24 12.58 11.06
C THR A 621 -37.47 11.33 10.62
N CYS A 622 -36.21 11.26 11.01
CA CYS A 622 -35.29 10.18 10.70
C CYS A 622 -34.78 9.49 11.96
N LYS A 623 -34.31 8.25 11.80
CA LYS A 623 -33.70 7.45 12.86
C LYS A 623 -32.18 7.57 12.80
N ARG A 624 -31.55 7.86 13.93
CA ARG A 624 -30.08 7.87 14.10
C ARG A 624 -29.72 7.06 15.37
N GLY A 625 -29.22 5.84 15.18
CA GLY A 625 -29.06 4.89 16.28
C GLY A 625 -30.43 4.56 16.89
N ASP A 626 -30.55 4.61 18.21
CA ASP A 626 -31.82 4.43 18.92
C ASP A 626 -32.67 5.71 19.04
N ASN A 627 -32.10 6.85 18.62
CA ASN A 627 -32.76 8.16 18.71
C ASN A 627 -33.49 8.55 17.42
N GLN A 628 -34.44 9.47 17.53
CA GLN A 628 -35.07 10.15 16.40
C GLN A 628 -34.51 11.57 16.27
N ILE A 629 -34.34 12.02 15.03
CA ILE A 629 -33.91 13.37 14.67
C ILE A 629 -34.86 13.96 13.64
N ASN A 630 -35.04 15.28 13.67
CA ASN A 630 -35.84 16.00 12.68
C ASN A 630 -34.91 16.74 11.72
N ILE A 631 -34.99 16.39 10.44
CA ILE A 631 -34.16 16.95 9.38
C ILE A 631 -34.95 18.02 8.64
N ASN A 632 -34.44 19.24 8.57
CA ASN A 632 -34.97 20.27 7.69
C ASN A 632 -34.41 20.11 6.27
N LEU A 633 -35.28 19.82 5.31
CA LEU A 633 -34.93 19.62 3.90
C LEU A 633 -34.35 20.87 3.24
N GLU A 634 -34.64 22.08 3.75
CA GLU A 634 -34.05 23.31 3.20
C GLU A 634 -32.53 23.32 3.30
N ASN A 635 -31.95 22.61 4.28
CA ASN A 635 -30.51 22.52 4.46
C ASN A 635 -29.82 21.81 3.29
N ALA A 636 -30.54 20.96 2.54
CA ALA A 636 -30.01 20.18 1.42
C ALA A 636 -28.75 19.35 1.78
N SER A 637 -28.64 18.90 3.03
CA SER A 637 -27.46 18.25 3.61
C SER A 637 -27.61 16.75 3.85
N ASN A 638 -28.72 16.14 3.40
CA ASN A 638 -29.09 14.78 3.75
C ASN A 638 -29.62 14.02 2.54
N CYS A 639 -29.14 12.80 2.35
CA CYS A 639 -29.78 11.79 1.52
C CYS A 639 -30.55 10.85 2.44
N ILE A 640 -31.86 10.76 2.23
CA ILE A 640 -32.79 10.07 3.12
C ILE A 640 -33.26 8.79 2.42
N ILE A 641 -33.00 7.64 3.05
CA ILE A 641 -33.63 6.37 2.67
C ILE A 641 -35.07 6.41 3.18
N ASN A 642 -36.02 6.11 2.30
CA ASN A 642 -37.45 6.21 2.63
C ASN A 642 -37.88 5.10 3.61
N GLY A 643 -39.06 5.28 4.21
CA GLY A 643 -39.68 4.26 5.06
C GLY A 643 -39.98 3.00 4.27
N SER A 644 -39.87 1.83 4.92
CA SER A 644 -40.13 0.55 4.27
C SER A 644 -41.53 0.48 3.65
N ASN A 645 -41.61 -0.14 2.45
CA ASN A 645 -42.83 -0.24 1.63
C ASN A 645 -43.40 1.10 1.15
N ALA A 646 -42.59 2.16 1.08
CA ALA A 646 -43.00 3.40 0.44
C ALA A 646 -43.48 3.13 -1.01
N PRO A 647 -44.53 3.81 -1.48
CA PRO A 647 -45.11 3.53 -2.80
C PRO A 647 -44.24 3.99 -3.98
N ALA A 648 -43.31 4.93 -3.74
CA ALA A 648 -42.35 5.45 -4.70
C ALA A 648 -41.23 6.21 -3.97
N GLY A 649 -40.11 6.43 -4.68
CA GLY A 649 -38.95 7.16 -4.20
C GLY A 649 -38.25 6.46 -3.03
N ASP A 650 -37.42 5.47 -3.35
CA ASP A 650 -36.78 4.59 -2.37
C ASP A 650 -35.73 5.34 -1.53
N SER A 651 -35.12 6.37 -2.12
CA SER A 651 -34.39 7.39 -1.38
C SER A 651 -34.51 8.74 -2.09
N PHE A 652 -34.23 9.82 -1.36
CA PHE A 652 -34.32 11.16 -1.91
C PHE A 652 -33.42 12.14 -1.17
N CYS A 653 -33.06 13.25 -1.83
CA CYS A 653 -32.39 14.37 -1.19
C CYS A 653 -32.93 15.70 -1.72
N ALA A 654 -32.89 16.73 -0.87
CA ALA A 654 -33.21 18.08 -1.30
C ALA A 654 -32.02 18.69 -2.06
N ILE A 655 -32.30 19.40 -3.15
CA ILE A 655 -31.31 20.01 -4.02
C ILE A 655 -31.55 21.51 -4.14
N ARG A 656 -30.46 22.26 -4.29
CA ARG A 656 -30.48 23.70 -4.53
C ARG A 656 -29.92 23.99 -5.92
N PHE A 657 -30.81 24.34 -6.87
CA PHE A 657 -30.35 24.87 -8.15
C PHE A 657 -29.60 26.19 -7.96
N ALA A 658 -28.62 26.46 -8.81
CA ALA A 658 -27.79 27.67 -8.68
C ALA A 658 -28.60 28.97 -8.80
N ASN A 659 -29.71 28.91 -9.54
CA ASN A 659 -30.55 30.06 -9.92
C ASN A 659 -31.94 30.05 -9.27
N SER A 660 -32.24 29.11 -8.37
CA SER A 660 -33.54 29.00 -7.70
C SER A 660 -33.38 28.91 -6.18
N SER A 661 -34.28 29.55 -5.45
CA SER A 661 -34.42 29.41 -3.99
C SER A 661 -35.53 28.43 -3.60
N GLN A 662 -36.27 27.89 -4.58
CA GLN A 662 -37.31 26.91 -4.36
C GLN A 662 -36.69 25.57 -3.92
N LEU A 663 -37.42 24.84 -3.09
CA LEU A 663 -37.05 23.49 -2.69
C LEU A 663 -37.37 22.54 -3.84
N HIS A 664 -36.35 21.85 -4.35
CA HIS A 664 -36.49 20.76 -5.30
C HIS A 664 -36.02 19.46 -4.66
N ILE A 665 -36.59 18.34 -5.07
CA ILE A 665 -36.18 17.01 -4.61
C ILE A 665 -35.56 16.24 -5.77
N GLU A 666 -34.42 15.59 -5.49
CA GLU A 666 -33.87 14.50 -6.30
C GLU A 666 -34.37 13.19 -5.72
N SER A 667 -35.22 12.49 -6.48
CA SER A 667 -35.81 11.22 -6.11
C SER A 667 -35.13 10.07 -6.84
N HIS A 668 -34.73 9.04 -6.08
CA HIS A 668 -34.11 7.83 -6.58
C HIS A 668 -35.11 6.69 -6.51
N GLN A 669 -35.40 6.09 -7.66
CA GLN A 669 -36.25 4.92 -7.77
C GLN A 669 -35.44 3.70 -8.22
N CYS A 670 -35.49 2.64 -7.44
CA CYS A 670 -34.89 1.34 -7.67
C CYS A 670 -35.93 0.29 -8.09
N THR A 671 -37.21 0.65 -8.21
CA THR A 671 -38.26 -0.28 -8.67
C THR A 671 -37.98 -0.71 -10.11
N CYS A 672 -38.13 -2.02 -10.40
CA CYS A 672 -37.85 -2.70 -11.70
C CYS A 672 -36.48 -3.39 -11.84
N LEU A 673 -35.79 -3.74 -10.75
CA LEU A 673 -34.55 -4.57 -10.82
C LEU A 673 -34.76 -5.95 -11.47
N ARG A 674 -36.00 -6.47 -11.42
CA ARG A 674 -36.36 -7.78 -11.98
C ARG A 674 -36.92 -7.71 -13.40
N SER A 675 -37.20 -6.52 -13.91
CA SER A 675 -37.68 -6.36 -15.28
C SER A 675 -36.55 -6.64 -16.26
N GLU A 676 -36.79 -7.47 -17.27
CA GLU A 676 -35.79 -7.73 -18.31
C GLU A 676 -35.49 -6.47 -19.12
N THR A 677 -36.49 -5.62 -19.33
CA THR A 677 -36.37 -4.32 -20.00
C THR A 677 -37.32 -3.29 -19.41
N VAL A 678 -36.83 -2.06 -19.21
CA VAL A 678 -37.65 -0.89 -18.82
C VAL A 678 -38.00 -0.09 -20.07
N ASN A 679 -39.30 0.13 -20.31
CA ASN A 679 -39.81 0.91 -21.43
C ASN A 679 -40.33 2.29 -21.00
N GLN A 680 -40.69 3.11 -22.00
CA GLN A 680 -41.15 4.49 -21.81
C GLN A 680 -42.33 4.58 -20.83
N ASP A 681 -43.37 3.77 -21.01
CA ASP A 681 -44.57 3.78 -20.15
C ASP A 681 -44.24 3.46 -18.69
N MET A 682 -43.35 2.48 -18.46
CA MET A 682 -42.90 2.09 -17.14
C MET A 682 -42.10 3.23 -16.48
N PHE A 683 -41.18 3.85 -17.24
CA PHE A 683 -40.41 5.00 -16.77
C PHE A 683 -41.32 6.18 -16.37
N ASP A 684 -42.23 6.58 -17.25
CA ASP A 684 -43.13 7.72 -17.02
C ASP A 684 -44.13 7.46 -15.89
N LYS A 685 -44.51 6.20 -15.67
CA LYS A 685 -45.32 5.80 -14.52
C LYS A 685 -44.55 5.94 -13.22
N GLU A 686 -43.32 5.46 -13.14
CA GLU A 686 -42.51 5.58 -11.92
C GLU A 686 -42.16 7.04 -11.61
N ARG A 687 -41.78 7.83 -12.63
CA ARG A 687 -41.53 9.27 -12.48
C ARG A 687 -42.75 9.99 -11.88
N ARG A 688 -43.94 9.80 -12.45
CA ARG A 688 -45.17 10.46 -11.97
C ARG A 688 -45.53 10.12 -10.52
N LYS A 689 -45.14 8.94 -10.02
CA LYS A 689 -45.34 8.59 -8.61
C LYS A 689 -44.31 9.26 -7.71
N ALA A 690 -43.05 9.30 -8.13
CA ALA A 690 -41.92 9.66 -7.30
C ALA A 690 -41.60 11.16 -7.30
N SER A 691 -41.86 11.89 -8.37
CA SER A 691 -41.40 13.27 -8.53
C SER A 691 -42.47 14.20 -9.08
N ASP A 692 -42.34 15.49 -8.78
CA ASP A 692 -43.07 16.55 -9.52
C ASP A 692 -42.37 16.84 -10.86
N GLU A 693 -42.94 17.72 -11.69
CA GLU A 693 -42.41 18.02 -13.03
C GLU A 693 -41.03 18.70 -12.98
N ASP A 694 -40.82 19.58 -12.00
CA ASP A 694 -39.58 20.35 -11.79
C ASP A 694 -38.59 19.69 -10.80
N ASP A 695 -38.89 18.46 -10.37
CA ASP A 695 -38.02 17.65 -9.52
C ASP A 695 -37.07 16.80 -10.38
N ILE A 696 -35.94 16.41 -9.78
CA ILE A 696 -34.97 15.51 -10.42
C ILE A 696 -35.41 14.07 -10.16
N PHE A 697 -35.43 13.24 -11.20
CA PHE A 697 -35.83 11.83 -11.09
C PHE A 697 -34.78 10.90 -11.69
N ILE A 698 -34.35 9.90 -10.92
CA ILE A 698 -33.36 8.93 -11.37
C ILE A 698 -33.90 7.51 -11.16
N LEU A 699 -34.00 6.76 -12.25
CA LEU A 699 -34.40 5.36 -12.23
C LEU A 699 -33.18 4.44 -12.33
N TYR A 700 -33.07 3.46 -11.45
CA TYR A 700 -32.02 2.45 -11.42
C TYR A 700 -32.61 1.08 -11.77
N THR A 701 -32.00 0.35 -12.72
CA THR A 701 -32.47 -0.99 -13.13
C THR A 701 -31.32 -1.92 -13.56
N CYS A 702 -31.46 -3.22 -13.27
CA CYS A 702 -30.56 -4.29 -13.74
C CYS A 702 -30.84 -4.76 -15.16
N GLY A 703 -32.04 -4.43 -15.66
CA GLY A 703 -32.49 -4.72 -17.01
C GLY A 703 -31.89 -3.73 -18.00
N ARG A 704 -32.09 -4.01 -19.29
CA ARG A 704 -31.84 -3.00 -20.32
C ARG A 704 -32.93 -1.93 -20.29
N SER A 705 -32.72 -0.80 -20.93
CA SER A 705 -33.80 0.14 -21.20
C SER A 705 -33.91 0.44 -22.69
N ASN A 706 -35.14 0.62 -23.16
CA ASN A 706 -35.47 1.14 -24.49
C ASN A 706 -36.27 2.45 -24.38
N VAL A 707 -36.02 3.22 -23.31
CA VAL A 707 -36.58 4.56 -23.11
C VAL A 707 -35.90 5.50 -24.10
N GLU A 708 -36.64 5.98 -25.10
CA GLU A 708 -36.11 6.86 -26.14
C GLU A 708 -36.10 8.33 -25.70
N ASN A 709 -37.13 8.75 -24.94
CA ASN A 709 -37.34 10.14 -24.58
C ASN A 709 -37.36 10.30 -23.06
N LEU A 710 -36.22 10.66 -22.48
CA LEU A 710 -36.15 11.04 -21.07
C LEU A 710 -36.75 12.44 -20.88
N PRO A 711 -37.76 12.62 -20.00
CA PRO A 711 -38.24 13.95 -19.61
C PRO A 711 -37.12 14.82 -19.04
N SER A 712 -37.33 16.14 -19.02
CA SER A 712 -36.38 17.07 -18.39
C SER A 712 -36.10 16.66 -16.93
N LEU A 713 -34.89 16.96 -16.46
CA LEU A 713 -34.41 16.65 -15.11
C LEU A 713 -34.47 15.16 -14.76
N SER A 714 -34.43 14.28 -15.76
CA SER A 714 -34.58 12.83 -15.55
C SER A 714 -33.40 12.03 -16.07
N ALA A 715 -33.10 10.92 -15.41
CA ALA A 715 -32.06 9.98 -15.82
C ALA A 715 -32.42 8.52 -15.55
N ILE A 716 -31.72 7.63 -16.26
CA ILE A 716 -31.78 6.19 -16.07
C ILE A 716 -30.38 5.60 -16.01
N VAL A 717 -30.16 4.73 -15.03
CA VAL A 717 -28.96 3.90 -14.88
C VAL A 717 -29.37 2.46 -15.12
N ASP A 718 -29.34 2.06 -16.40
CA ASP A 718 -29.64 0.70 -16.84
C ASP A 718 -28.38 -0.16 -16.94
N ARG A 719 -28.55 -1.46 -17.14
CA ARG A 719 -27.46 -2.45 -17.19
C ARG A 719 -26.23 -2.01 -17.99
N ASP A 720 -26.43 -1.32 -19.11
CA ASP A 720 -25.34 -0.98 -20.04
C ASP A 720 -24.54 0.24 -19.54
N CYS A 721 -25.09 1.03 -18.61
CA CYS A 721 -24.44 2.18 -17.96
C CYS A 721 -23.72 1.84 -16.64
N TRP A 722 -23.90 0.63 -16.10
CA TRP A 722 -23.49 0.35 -14.70
C TRP A 722 -22.01 0.46 -14.45
N LYS A 723 -21.18 0.01 -15.39
CA LYS A 723 -19.72 0.13 -15.28
C LYS A 723 -19.31 1.60 -15.22
N SER A 724 -19.86 2.42 -16.11
CA SER A 724 -19.54 3.85 -16.21
C SER A 724 -20.07 4.66 -15.04
N TYR A 725 -21.20 4.25 -14.43
CA TYR A 725 -21.83 4.98 -13.33
C TYR A 725 -21.30 4.58 -11.94
N PHE A 726 -21.10 3.28 -11.69
CA PHE A 726 -20.67 2.75 -10.39
C PHE A 726 -19.17 2.47 -10.28
N GLY A 727 -18.44 2.51 -11.41
CA GLY A 727 -16.99 2.31 -11.45
C GLY A 727 -16.55 1.03 -10.71
N PRO A 728 -15.61 1.12 -9.75
CA PRO A 728 -15.13 -0.03 -8.97
C PRO A 728 -16.20 -0.82 -8.20
N PHE A 729 -17.39 -0.24 -8.00
CA PHE A 729 -18.48 -0.89 -7.27
C PHE A 729 -19.53 -1.56 -8.16
N VAL A 730 -19.32 -1.61 -9.49
CA VAL A 730 -20.25 -2.25 -10.42
C VAL A 730 -20.59 -3.69 -10.03
N GLY A 731 -19.62 -4.48 -9.58
CA GLY A 731 -19.86 -5.85 -9.12
C GLY A 731 -20.78 -5.92 -7.90
N ARG A 732 -20.61 -4.97 -6.96
CA ARG A 732 -21.47 -4.87 -5.75
C ARG A 732 -22.88 -4.49 -6.10
N ALA A 733 -23.00 -3.42 -6.90
CA ALA A 733 -24.27 -2.97 -7.41
C ALA A 733 -24.99 -4.17 -8.04
N PHE A 734 -24.30 -4.95 -8.90
CA PHE A 734 -24.90 -6.04 -9.67
C PHE A 734 -25.46 -7.11 -8.76
N HIS A 735 -24.69 -7.50 -7.77
CA HIS A 735 -25.09 -8.52 -6.82
C HIS A 735 -26.23 -8.10 -5.90
N PHE A 736 -26.18 -6.87 -5.36
CA PHE A 736 -27.30 -6.35 -4.56
C PHE A 736 -28.61 -6.34 -5.34
N ALA A 737 -28.52 -6.16 -6.64
CA ALA A 737 -29.69 -5.92 -7.46
C ALA A 737 -30.21 -7.18 -8.18
N ARG A 738 -29.43 -8.27 -8.24
CA ARG A 738 -29.82 -9.55 -8.87
C ARG A 738 -29.95 -10.75 -7.92
N SER A 739 -29.53 -10.64 -6.66
CA SER A 739 -29.61 -11.77 -5.73
C SER A 739 -31.04 -12.02 -5.24
N ASP A 740 -31.53 -13.26 -5.40
CA ASP A 740 -32.73 -13.75 -4.71
C ASP A 740 -32.38 -14.24 -3.30
N LYS A 741 -33.36 -14.32 -2.39
CA LYS A 741 -33.16 -14.93 -1.07
C LYS A 741 -32.64 -16.36 -1.23
N PHE A 742 -31.66 -16.76 -0.42
CA PHE A 742 -31.25 -18.15 -0.34
C PHE A 742 -32.43 -19.03 0.05
N ASN A 743 -32.57 -20.16 -0.64
CA ASN A 743 -33.49 -21.19 -0.21
C ASN A 743 -32.87 -21.90 0.99
N ILE A 744 -33.50 -21.77 2.14
CA ILE A 744 -32.97 -22.33 3.39
C ILE A 744 -32.82 -23.84 3.34
N ASN A 745 -33.53 -24.54 2.45
CA ASN A 745 -33.47 -25.99 2.32
C ASN A 745 -32.28 -26.47 1.49
N ASN A 746 -31.78 -25.61 0.59
CA ASN A 746 -30.86 -26.02 -0.46
C ASN A 746 -29.53 -25.24 -0.42
N CYS A 747 -29.46 -24.14 0.33
CA CYS A 747 -28.25 -23.33 0.38
C CYS A 747 -27.11 -24.02 1.14
N THR A 748 -25.88 -23.83 0.69
CA THR A 748 -24.66 -24.39 1.27
C THR A 748 -24.33 -23.77 2.63
N ARG A 749 -23.41 -24.38 3.39
CA ARG A 749 -22.92 -23.83 4.67
C ARG A 749 -22.40 -22.40 4.54
N SER A 750 -21.66 -22.14 3.47
CA SER A 750 -21.11 -20.81 3.18
C SER A 750 -22.22 -19.78 2.96
N GLU A 751 -23.32 -20.18 2.32
CA GLU A 751 -24.48 -19.33 2.08
C GLU A 751 -25.33 -19.15 3.34
N LEU A 752 -25.50 -20.19 4.18
CA LEU A 752 -26.17 -20.05 5.48
C LEU A 752 -25.43 -19.09 6.40
N THR A 753 -24.12 -19.28 6.52
CA THR A 753 -23.28 -18.45 7.39
C THR A 753 -23.25 -17.00 6.93
N SER A 754 -23.63 -16.73 5.67
CA SER A 754 -23.74 -15.37 5.11
C SER A 754 -24.79 -14.46 5.71
N ILE A 755 -25.78 -15.01 6.41
CA ILE A 755 -26.80 -14.21 7.07
C ILE A 755 -26.26 -13.74 8.44
N SER A 756 -26.23 -12.42 8.66
CA SER A 756 -25.79 -11.84 9.93
C SER A 756 -26.59 -12.42 11.11
N GLY A 757 -25.87 -12.85 12.14
CA GLY A 757 -26.45 -13.61 13.25
C GLY A 757 -26.57 -15.11 13.00
N ILE A 758 -26.20 -15.65 11.84
CA ILE A 758 -26.10 -17.10 11.58
C ILE A 758 -24.61 -17.48 11.51
N GLY A 759 -23.97 -17.66 12.66
CA GLY A 759 -22.60 -18.18 12.71
C GLY A 759 -22.53 -19.69 12.42
N VAL A 760 -21.31 -20.24 12.31
CA VAL A 760 -21.06 -21.67 12.00
C VAL A 760 -21.95 -22.62 12.80
N LYS A 761 -22.10 -22.39 14.11
CA LYS A 761 -22.96 -23.20 14.99
C LYS A 761 -24.45 -23.16 14.61
N ARG A 762 -24.96 -21.99 14.22
CA ARG A 762 -26.36 -21.82 13.80
C ARG A 762 -26.59 -22.38 12.40
N ALA A 763 -25.59 -22.28 11.52
CA ALA A 763 -25.63 -22.92 10.21
C ALA A 763 -25.68 -24.45 10.32
N GLU A 764 -24.90 -25.08 11.20
CA GLU A 764 -24.96 -26.53 11.45
C GLU A 764 -26.34 -27.00 11.93
N VAL A 765 -26.99 -26.22 12.80
CA VAL A 765 -28.37 -26.47 13.25
C VAL A 765 -29.36 -26.33 12.08
N LEU A 766 -29.16 -25.32 11.23
CA LEU A 766 -30.00 -25.11 10.05
C LEU A 766 -29.80 -26.21 9.00
N GLU A 767 -28.62 -26.78 8.84
CA GLU A 767 -28.38 -27.86 7.88
C GLU A 767 -28.98 -29.19 8.36
N SER A 768 -28.82 -29.49 9.65
CA SER A 768 -29.22 -30.78 10.23
C SER A 768 -30.72 -30.98 10.35
N LEU A 769 -31.52 -29.90 10.29
CA LEU A 769 -32.96 -29.93 10.53
C LEU A 769 -33.82 -29.57 9.30
N ARG A 770 -33.21 -29.42 8.13
CA ARG A 770 -33.92 -29.29 6.85
C ARG A 770 -34.70 -30.56 6.52
N PRO A 771 -35.81 -30.48 5.74
CA PRO A 771 -36.36 -29.26 5.16
C PRO A 771 -37.31 -28.52 6.11
N TYR A 772 -37.55 -27.25 5.76
CA TYR A 772 -38.46 -26.31 6.41
C TYR A 772 -39.56 -25.91 5.44
N SER A 773 -40.83 -25.99 5.88
CA SER A 773 -41.97 -25.59 5.04
C SER A 773 -42.16 -24.08 4.95
N ASP A 774 -41.84 -23.37 6.05
CA ASP A 774 -42.00 -21.93 6.18
C ASP A 774 -41.16 -21.39 7.35
N LEU A 775 -41.23 -20.08 7.55
CA LEU A 775 -40.50 -19.37 8.60
C LEU A 775 -40.84 -19.88 10.01
N GLU A 776 -42.10 -20.20 10.27
CA GLU A 776 -42.55 -20.64 11.59
C GLU A 776 -42.12 -22.08 11.87
N ASP A 777 -42.18 -22.97 10.89
CA ASP A 777 -41.63 -24.32 10.98
C ASP A 777 -40.12 -24.29 11.29
N CYS A 778 -39.37 -23.44 10.58
CA CYS A 778 -37.95 -23.26 10.84
C CYS A 778 -37.67 -22.70 12.24
N PHE A 779 -38.42 -21.69 12.69
CA PHE A 779 -38.30 -21.14 14.04
C PHE A 779 -38.56 -22.23 15.10
N ASN A 780 -39.61 -23.03 14.90
CA ASN A 780 -40.01 -24.06 15.85
C ASN A 780 -38.99 -25.18 15.96
N LYS A 781 -38.39 -25.60 14.83
CA LYS A 781 -37.34 -26.64 14.78
C LYS A 781 -36.01 -26.17 15.35
N THR A 782 -35.59 -24.95 15.03
CA THR A 782 -34.21 -24.48 15.31
C THR A 782 -34.09 -23.57 16.52
N ARG A 783 -35.20 -22.95 16.96
CA ARG A 783 -35.25 -21.86 17.96
C ARG A 783 -34.40 -20.63 17.60
N ILE A 784 -33.99 -20.49 16.34
CA ILE A 784 -33.26 -19.32 15.84
C ILE A 784 -34.25 -18.18 15.64
N SER A 785 -33.91 -16.97 16.09
CA SER A 785 -34.82 -15.80 16.05
C SER A 785 -35.37 -15.53 14.65
N ARG A 786 -36.69 -15.22 14.58
CA ARG A 786 -37.42 -14.84 13.36
C ARG A 786 -36.77 -13.68 12.61
N LYS A 787 -36.13 -12.76 13.35
CA LYS A 787 -35.36 -11.65 12.79
C LYS A 787 -34.28 -12.11 11.82
N PHE A 788 -33.71 -13.29 12.03
CA PHE A 788 -32.69 -13.87 11.14
C PHE A 788 -33.32 -14.79 10.08
N LEU A 789 -34.39 -15.51 10.42
CA LEU A 789 -35.01 -16.50 9.52
C LEU A 789 -35.82 -15.87 8.37
N VAL A 790 -36.33 -14.64 8.56
CA VAL A 790 -37.06 -13.88 7.51
C VAL A 790 -36.22 -13.60 6.25
N ASN A 791 -34.91 -13.81 6.36
CA ASN A 791 -33.93 -13.59 5.31
C ASN A 791 -33.86 -14.73 4.29
N PHE A 792 -34.51 -15.87 4.55
CA PHE A 792 -34.56 -17.00 3.63
C PHE A 792 -35.89 -17.12 2.90
N ARG A 793 -35.89 -17.86 1.80
CA ARG A 793 -37.10 -18.45 1.20
C ARG A 793 -37.17 -19.94 1.54
N PHE A 794 -38.38 -20.49 1.52
CA PHE A 794 -38.70 -21.83 2.06
C PHE A 794 -39.28 -22.78 1.01
N ASP A 795 -39.48 -22.27 -0.21
CA ASP A 795 -40.10 -22.93 -1.36
C ASP A 795 -39.14 -23.84 -2.14
#